data_AF-A0AAR2JZI6-F1
#
_entry.id   AF-A0AAR2JZI6-F1
#
_cell.length_a   1.000
_cell.length_b   1.000
_cell.length_c   1.000
_cell.angle_alpha   90.00
_cell.angle_beta   90.00
_cell.angle_gamma   90.00
#
_symmetry.space_group_name_H-M   'P 1'
#
loop_
_entity.id
_entity.type
_entity.pdbx_description
1 polymer ?
#
loop_
_entity_poly.entity_id
_entity_poly.type
_entity_poly.pdbx_seq_one_letter_code
_entity_poly.pdbx_strand_id
1 'polypeptide(L)'
;AMCCFCVGTPSHFKCSDININITGGTFTLSNNYDEDSILRYRCPQGYYPYPVKMRQCSRGKWDPVPTRRQRECRKVTCPNPNVLDNGVVEPYKPLYYVNDTTTYRCHSDYTFRGSPTRVCQLNGKWSGSTPICSRDSDHCPDPGTPPGGSRTGHIFNIDDKVTYRCDNKLKLLGSKVRVCQDGGQWSGREPECYADFTYDTPAEVAEAFGSTLKTTLTIHEEKDQQGKKITLDRKGKLNIYIALDASDSIEEEDFERAKAVIIKLIEKISYYEVSPNYEIIIFATEVTRIVSIADFKREDEKKLYKIIKTLKDYKYDDKGQKTGTNIAKAFKVIADSVSFEKTGNKTAFTETRHVIIMFTDGIYNMGGTPVYNIEEIKQLVYNGDEVKRDQYLDIYVFGVGEDVEKENIDLWVTNRRDEKHFFILPDMKNVQETFDEMIDESTSVGLCGLHRSHSPDEQNDEIRRFSYPWMISFLRDDGQTSNCLGSLVTPSFILTAAHCFKLLEDVPDQISFHIPNTQPLKAKDFKIHPQYKPRGKVSEGISEYYEYDVALIELEKEIEADASLRPICIPCTKETSGALRLTGSDVTCAKHSENVPCSFKCITKMDHCFKDAKKALNISDEKAKLLITDNFLCTGGEEQNHVDEVSCKGDSGGATFVQDQVRAFQVGVVSWGLKDLCTGSDNYGELATARDFHIDLFNPGVQDFLKLYLGNETRGTPLTFLER
;
A
#
# COMPACT_ATOMS: atom_id res chain seq x y z
N ALA A 1 59.43 45.38 7.87
CA ALA A 1 58.12 46.00 8.13
C ALA A 1 57.12 45.41 7.14
N MET A 2 56.30 44.47 7.60
CA MET A 2 55.28 43.77 6.82
C MET A 2 53.94 44.43 7.13
N CYS A 3 53.27 44.97 6.12
CA CYS A 3 51.97 45.62 6.28
C CYS A 3 50.87 44.54 6.25
N CYS A 4 50.15 44.37 7.37
CA CYS A 4 48.97 43.52 7.46
C CYS A 4 47.81 44.17 6.70
N PHE A 5 47.35 43.53 5.61
CA PHE A 5 46.00 43.77 5.11
C PHE A 5 45.02 43.10 6.07
N CYS A 6 44.27 43.92 6.80
CA CYS A 6 43.15 43.49 7.62
C CYS A 6 42.04 42.99 6.68
N VAL A 7 41.82 41.68 6.63
CA VAL A 7 40.57 41.11 6.14
C VAL A 7 39.52 41.45 7.18
N GLY A 8 38.58 42.33 6.83
CA GLY A 8 37.47 42.69 7.70
C GLY A 8 36.68 41.43 8.09
N THR A 9 36.41 41.27 9.37
CA THR A 9 35.49 40.26 9.91
C THR A 9 34.12 40.40 9.24
N PRO A 10 33.49 39.32 8.73
CA PRO A 10 32.12 39.40 8.25
C PRO A 10 31.23 39.85 9.40
N SER A 11 30.52 40.96 9.22
CA SER A 11 29.52 41.42 10.18
C SER A 11 28.39 40.40 10.23
N HIS A 12 28.34 39.57 11.26
CA HIS A 12 27.20 38.69 11.53
C HIS A 12 25.97 39.56 11.84
N PHE A 13 25.12 39.79 10.85
CA PHE A 13 23.87 40.53 11.02
C PHE A 13 22.83 39.61 11.67
N LYS A 14 22.68 39.70 13.00
CA LYS A 14 21.62 38.98 13.71
C LYS A 14 20.28 39.72 13.64
N CYS A 15 19.19 38.99 13.48
CA CYS A 15 17.83 39.53 13.57
C CYS A 15 17.44 39.82 15.03
N SER A 16 16.61 40.85 15.23
CA SER A 16 16.20 41.28 16.58
C SER A 16 15.20 40.31 17.22
N ASP A 17 15.30 40.12 18.53
CA ASP A 17 14.33 39.42 19.39
C ASP A 17 13.13 40.31 19.79
N ILE A 18 13.09 41.56 19.35
CA ILE A 18 12.07 42.51 19.73
C ILE A 18 10.80 42.27 18.92
N ASN A 19 9.65 42.22 19.61
CA ASN A 19 8.34 42.03 19.01
C ASN A 19 8.25 40.75 18.18
N ILE A 20 8.85 39.64 18.59
CA ILE A 20 8.66 38.38 17.85
C ILE A 20 7.69 37.42 18.52
N ASN A 21 7.38 37.59 19.81
CA ASN A 21 6.44 36.74 20.55
C ASN A 21 5.01 36.75 19.96
N ILE A 22 4.30 35.64 20.10
CA ILE A 22 2.89 35.48 19.72
C ILE A 22 2.02 35.28 20.97
N THR A 23 0.84 35.92 20.98
CA THR A 23 -0.13 35.79 22.08
C THR A 23 -0.88 34.46 21.96
N GLY A 24 -0.91 33.67 23.03
CA GLY A 24 -1.63 32.39 23.05
C GLY A 24 -0.91 31.24 22.33
N GLY A 25 0.37 31.42 21.99
CA GLY A 25 1.20 30.40 21.36
C GLY A 25 2.67 30.59 21.69
N THR A 26 3.53 29.86 20.99
CA THR A 26 4.99 29.92 21.11
C THR A 26 5.62 30.11 19.73
N PHE A 27 6.94 30.21 19.66
CA PHE A 27 7.67 30.15 18.39
C PHE A 27 8.95 29.33 18.56
N THR A 28 9.45 28.79 17.46
CA THR A 28 10.74 28.11 17.36
C THR A 28 11.65 28.85 16.39
N LEU A 29 12.96 28.67 16.52
CA LEU A 29 13.98 29.26 15.66
C LEU A 29 14.86 28.14 15.12
N SER A 30 15.06 28.08 13.80
CA SER A 30 15.93 27.06 13.19
C SER A 30 17.41 27.30 13.48
N ASN A 31 17.86 28.55 13.45
CA ASN A 31 19.26 28.92 13.71
C ASN A 31 19.38 30.18 14.58
N ASN A 32 18.77 30.14 15.77
CA ASN A 32 18.71 31.27 16.69
C ASN A 32 18.30 32.57 15.96
N TYR A 33 19.11 33.63 16.08
CA TYR A 33 18.88 34.92 15.45
C TYR A 33 19.83 35.20 14.30
N ASP A 34 20.58 34.19 13.85
CA ASP A 34 21.59 34.35 12.82
C ASP A 34 20.96 34.44 11.42
N GLU A 35 21.78 34.80 10.43
CA GLU A 35 21.34 34.91 9.03
C GLU A 35 20.72 33.58 8.55
N ASP A 36 19.69 33.68 7.72
CA ASP A 36 18.87 32.57 7.21
C ASP A 36 18.07 31.79 8.27
N SER A 37 18.09 32.20 9.54
CA SER A 37 17.23 31.61 10.57
C SER A 37 15.74 31.78 10.25
N ILE A 38 14.97 30.73 10.48
CA ILE A 38 13.52 30.70 10.28
C ILE A 38 12.85 30.70 11.66
N LEU A 39 11.96 31.67 11.88
CA LEU A 39 11.06 31.75 13.02
C LEU A 39 9.70 31.16 12.65
N ARG A 40 9.28 30.09 13.31
CA ARG A 40 7.97 29.45 13.11
C ARG A 40 7.07 29.65 14.31
N TYR A 41 5.84 30.10 14.10
CA TYR A 41 4.85 30.28 15.17
C TYR A 41 4.05 29.01 15.40
N ARG A 42 3.93 28.58 16.67
CA ARG A 42 3.17 27.41 17.08
C ARG A 42 1.95 27.81 17.90
N CYS A 43 0.80 27.32 17.51
CA CYS A 43 -0.47 27.55 18.20
C CYS A 43 -1.07 26.25 18.71
N PRO A 44 -1.88 26.29 19.78
CA PRO A 44 -2.64 25.13 20.25
C PRO A 44 -3.60 24.58 19.17
N GLN A 45 -3.98 23.31 19.29
CA GLN A 45 -4.93 22.67 18.36
C GLN A 45 -6.24 23.48 18.25
N GLY A 46 -6.73 23.64 17.03
CA GLY A 46 -7.90 24.47 16.73
C GLY A 46 -7.60 25.97 16.66
N TYR A 47 -6.32 26.37 16.75
CA TYR A 47 -5.86 27.73 16.54
C TYR A 47 -4.73 27.77 15.49
N TYR A 48 -4.56 28.93 14.86
CA TYR A 48 -3.52 29.17 13.86
C TYR A 48 -2.83 30.52 14.07
N PRO A 49 -1.56 30.65 13.67
CA PRO A 49 -0.80 31.89 13.83
C PRO A 49 -1.28 32.96 12.85
N TYR A 50 -1.54 34.17 13.37
CA TYR A 50 -1.93 35.33 12.55
C TYR A 50 -1.09 36.56 12.89
N PRO A 51 -0.66 37.38 11.91
CA PRO A 51 -1.02 37.33 10.48
C PRO A 51 -0.11 36.46 9.60
N VAL A 52 1.00 35.96 10.14
CA VAL A 52 2.00 35.19 9.38
C VAL A 52 2.36 33.94 10.17
N LYS A 53 2.59 32.83 9.47
CA LYS A 53 3.01 31.53 10.05
C LYS A 53 4.49 31.49 10.40
N MET A 54 5.31 32.13 9.57
CA MET A 54 6.76 32.10 9.68
C MET A 54 7.39 33.46 9.34
N ARG A 55 8.67 33.62 9.69
CA ARG A 55 9.53 34.71 9.24
C ARG A 55 10.93 34.18 8.95
N GLN A 56 11.61 34.75 7.97
CA GLN A 56 13.01 34.44 7.67
C GLN A 56 13.91 35.61 8.03
N CYS A 57 15.08 35.34 8.62
CA CYS A 57 16.09 36.33 8.91
C CYS A 57 16.96 36.57 7.66
N SER A 58 16.94 37.78 7.11
CA SER A 58 17.83 38.17 6.02
C SER A 58 18.47 39.52 6.31
N ARG A 59 19.81 39.59 6.24
CA ARG A 59 20.58 40.83 6.47
C ARG A 59 20.20 41.54 7.78
N GLY A 60 20.01 40.77 8.86
CA GLY A 60 19.65 41.27 10.19
C GLY A 60 18.21 41.77 10.33
N LYS A 61 17.33 41.51 9.36
CA LYS A 61 15.90 41.83 9.44
C LYS A 61 15.04 40.58 9.19
N TRP A 62 14.02 40.43 10.02
CA TRP A 62 12.96 39.46 9.80
C TRP A 62 12.10 39.86 8.60
N ASP A 63 11.78 38.90 7.75
CA ASP A 63 10.83 39.04 6.64
C ASP A 63 9.71 37.98 6.76
N PRO A 64 8.43 38.37 6.80
CA PRO A 64 7.93 39.74 6.88
C PRO A 64 8.45 40.48 8.11
N VAL A 65 8.49 41.82 8.07
CA VAL A 65 8.96 42.63 9.20
C VAL A 65 7.97 42.57 10.38
N PRO A 66 8.45 42.35 11.62
CA PRO A 66 7.66 42.43 12.84
C PRO A 66 6.94 43.78 12.95
N THR A 67 5.60 43.77 12.82
CA THR A 67 4.82 44.99 13.01
C THR A 67 4.53 45.25 14.49
N ARG A 68 4.09 46.47 14.83
CA ARG A 68 3.61 46.79 16.19
C ARG A 68 2.25 46.16 16.51
N ARG A 69 1.53 45.60 15.53
CA ARG A 69 0.26 44.91 15.77
C ARG A 69 0.50 43.62 16.54
N GLN A 70 -0.43 43.29 17.44
CA GLN A 70 -0.38 42.08 18.24
C GLN A 70 -0.52 40.85 17.33
N ARG A 71 0.42 39.90 17.45
CA ARG A 71 0.29 38.57 16.86
C ARG A 71 -0.43 37.71 17.89
N GLU A 72 -1.35 36.91 17.42
CA GLU A 72 -2.16 36.06 18.28
C GLU A 72 -2.48 34.76 17.55
N CYS A 73 -2.62 33.70 18.33
CA CYS A 73 -3.25 32.49 17.87
C CYS A 73 -4.77 32.74 17.74
N ARG A 74 -5.29 32.64 16.52
CA ARG A 74 -6.71 32.81 16.22
C ARG A 74 -7.38 31.45 16.08
N LYS A 75 -8.65 31.36 16.49
CA LYS A 75 -9.44 30.14 16.31
C LYS A 75 -9.62 29.82 14.83
N VAL A 76 -9.50 28.55 14.49
CA VAL A 76 -9.81 28.02 13.15
C VAL A 76 -11.28 28.28 12.82
N THR A 77 -11.53 28.68 11.58
CA THR A 77 -12.86 28.93 11.04
C THR A 77 -13.00 28.30 9.66
N CYS A 78 -14.21 27.87 9.31
CA CYS A 78 -14.49 27.40 7.96
C CYS A 78 -14.95 28.54 7.04
N PRO A 79 -14.71 28.41 5.71
CA PRO A 79 -15.16 29.39 4.73
C PRO A 79 -16.68 29.63 4.76
N ASN A 80 -17.13 30.81 4.34
CA ASN A 80 -18.55 31.18 4.40
C ASN A 80 -19.43 30.20 3.58
N PRO A 81 -20.34 29.43 4.20
CA PRO A 81 -21.16 28.44 3.51
C PRO A 81 -22.36 29.05 2.75
N ASN A 82 -22.62 30.35 2.91
CA ASN A 82 -23.77 31.05 2.31
C ASN A 82 -23.50 31.41 0.84
N VAL A 83 -23.24 30.37 0.03
CA VAL A 83 -22.92 30.44 -1.40
C VAL A 83 -23.89 29.61 -2.26
N LEU A 84 -24.86 28.97 -1.62
CA LEU A 84 -25.84 28.09 -2.27
C LEU A 84 -26.80 28.92 -3.13
N ASP A 85 -26.73 28.71 -4.44
CA ASP A 85 -27.73 29.24 -5.38
C ASP A 85 -29.07 28.50 -5.20
N ASN A 86 -30.20 29.21 -5.33
CA ASN A 86 -31.55 28.64 -5.30
C ASN A 86 -31.91 27.81 -4.04
N GLY A 87 -31.31 28.13 -2.90
CA GLY A 87 -31.60 27.49 -1.63
C GLY A 87 -31.30 28.38 -0.44
N VAL A 88 -31.52 27.83 0.75
CA VAL A 88 -31.25 28.49 2.03
C VAL A 88 -30.22 27.69 2.83
N VAL A 89 -29.37 28.42 3.54
CA VAL A 89 -28.35 27.89 4.46
C VAL A 89 -28.64 28.41 5.86
N GLU A 90 -28.78 27.51 6.83
CA GLU A 90 -29.13 27.88 8.20
C GLU A 90 -28.29 27.12 9.24
N PRO A 91 -27.87 27.76 10.35
CA PRO A 91 -28.05 29.18 10.67
C PRO A 91 -27.01 30.08 9.96
N TYR A 92 -27.40 31.34 9.71
CA TYR A 92 -26.45 32.37 9.29
C TYR A 92 -25.57 32.82 10.48
N LYS A 93 -24.25 32.83 10.29
CA LYS A 93 -23.28 33.40 11.23
C LYS A 93 -22.25 34.25 10.48
N PRO A 94 -21.68 35.30 11.12
CA PRO A 94 -20.60 36.08 10.52
C PRO A 94 -19.30 35.27 10.37
N LEU A 95 -19.07 34.31 11.27
CA LEU A 95 -17.96 33.37 11.24
C LEU A 95 -18.46 32.01 11.74
N TYR A 96 -17.91 30.94 11.17
CA TYR A 96 -18.22 29.56 11.53
C TYR A 96 -16.99 28.92 12.14
N TYR A 97 -17.06 28.56 13.41
CA TYR A 97 -15.99 27.91 14.15
C TYR A 97 -16.14 26.40 14.08
N VAL A 98 -15.07 25.69 14.45
CA VAL A 98 -15.07 24.23 14.57
C VAL A 98 -16.28 23.74 15.38
N ASN A 99 -16.92 22.67 14.90
CA ASN A 99 -18.17 22.07 15.37
C ASN A 99 -19.46 22.86 15.09
N ASP A 100 -19.38 24.05 14.48
CA ASP A 100 -20.58 24.69 13.95
C ASP A 100 -21.20 23.84 12.84
N THR A 101 -22.52 23.68 12.88
CA THR A 101 -23.28 22.87 11.94
C THR A 101 -24.20 23.76 11.11
N THR A 102 -24.24 23.52 9.79
CA THR A 102 -25.14 24.18 8.85
C THR A 102 -26.02 23.15 8.15
N THR A 103 -27.25 23.56 7.86
CA THR A 103 -28.26 22.78 7.14
C THR A 103 -28.63 23.50 5.87
N TYR A 104 -28.87 22.71 4.80
CA TYR A 104 -29.09 23.22 3.45
C TYR A 104 -30.44 22.74 2.95
N ARG A 105 -31.22 23.65 2.35
CA ARG A 105 -32.53 23.32 1.77
C ARG A 105 -32.73 24.07 0.46
N CYS A 106 -33.23 23.39 -0.58
CA CYS A 106 -33.55 24.06 -1.84
C CYS A 106 -34.89 24.80 -1.77
N HIS A 107 -35.03 25.84 -2.59
CA HIS A 107 -36.34 26.43 -2.87
C HIS A 107 -37.24 25.44 -3.64
N SER A 108 -38.55 25.72 -3.70
CA SER A 108 -39.48 24.91 -4.50
C SER A 108 -39.03 24.85 -5.96
N ASP A 109 -39.21 23.68 -6.59
CA ASP A 109 -38.83 23.39 -7.99
C ASP A 109 -37.33 23.20 -8.26
N TYR A 110 -36.52 22.98 -7.21
CA TYR A 110 -35.09 22.63 -7.33
C TYR A 110 -34.80 21.30 -6.64
N THR A 111 -33.92 20.51 -7.25
CA THR A 111 -33.48 19.22 -6.72
C THR A 111 -32.18 19.41 -5.93
N PHE A 112 -32.15 18.82 -4.73
CA PHE A 112 -30.99 18.86 -3.85
C PHE A 112 -29.96 17.77 -4.20
N ARG A 113 -28.69 18.13 -4.29
CA ARG A 113 -27.53 17.22 -4.38
C ARG A 113 -26.46 17.64 -3.37
N GLY A 114 -25.65 16.68 -2.92
CA GLY A 114 -24.59 16.91 -1.94
C GLY A 114 -25.01 16.59 -0.51
N SER A 115 -24.32 17.16 0.48
CA SER A 115 -24.58 16.86 1.90
C SER A 115 -25.62 17.82 2.51
N PRO A 116 -26.78 17.34 3.01
CA PRO A 116 -27.85 18.20 3.55
C PRO A 116 -27.50 18.88 4.87
N THR A 117 -26.46 18.38 5.54
CA THR A 117 -25.91 18.94 6.76
C THR A 117 -24.40 18.86 6.70
N ARG A 118 -23.71 19.94 7.06
CA ARG A 118 -22.24 20.02 7.09
C ARG A 118 -21.77 20.57 8.42
N VAL A 119 -20.64 20.07 8.89
CA VAL A 119 -20.00 20.48 10.14
C VAL A 119 -18.66 21.10 9.82
N CYS A 120 -18.34 22.23 10.46
CA CYS A 120 -17.02 22.84 10.34
C CYS A 120 -15.99 22.01 11.13
N GLN A 121 -14.99 21.48 10.44
CA GLN A 121 -13.98 20.57 10.99
C GLN A 121 -12.71 21.30 11.44
N LEU A 122 -11.89 20.61 12.25
CA LEU A 122 -10.62 21.15 12.79
C LEU A 122 -9.61 21.53 11.69
N ASN A 123 -9.70 20.90 10.51
CA ASN A 123 -8.89 21.21 9.34
C ASN A 123 -9.35 22.47 8.58
N GLY A 124 -10.34 23.21 9.11
CA GLY A 124 -10.87 24.41 8.49
C GLY A 124 -11.73 24.14 7.25
N LYS A 125 -12.18 22.90 7.06
CA LYS A 125 -13.08 22.49 5.97
C LYS A 125 -14.47 22.15 6.49
N TRP A 126 -15.43 22.17 5.57
CA TRP A 126 -16.78 21.66 5.83
C TRP A 126 -16.86 20.17 5.50
N SER A 127 -17.40 19.36 6.40
CA SER A 127 -17.59 17.93 6.18
C SER A 127 -18.50 17.64 4.98
N GLY A 128 -18.33 16.48 4.34
CA GLY A 128 -19.18 16.02 3.25
C GLY A 128 -19.05 16.84 1.96
N SER A 129 -19.86 16.48 0.96
CA SER A 129 -19.86 17.06 -0.39
C SER A 129 -20.58 18.41 -0.49
N THR A 130 -20.16 19.23 -1.46
CA THR A 130 -20.73 20.55 -1.79
C THR A 130 -22.25 20.47 -2.04
N PRO A 131 -23.10 21.20 -1.30
CA PRO A 131 -24.54 21.25 -1.52
C PRO A 131 -24.90 22.03 -2.78
N ILE A 132 -25.81 21.50 -3.58
CA ILE A 132 -26.22 22.06 -4.88
C ILE A 132 -27.73 22.01 -4.99
N CYS A 133 -28.34 23.13 -5.37
CA CYS A 133 -29.77 23.23 -5.69
C CYS A 133 -29.94 23.64 -7.15
N SER A 134 -30.25 22.66 -7.98
CA SER A 134 -30.34 22.84 -9.43
C SER A 134 -31.61 22.23 -10.00
N ARG A 135 -32.04 22.75 -11.15
CA ARG A 135 -32.96 22.04 -12.04
C ARG A 135 -32.16 21.08 -12.91
N ASP A 136 -32.79 20.01 -13.38
CA ASP A 136 -32.15 19.13 -14.35
C ASP A 136 -31.86 19.94 -15.63
N SER A 137 -30.58 19.99 -16.00
CA SER A 137 -30.09 20.56 -17.24
C SER A 137 -29.98 19.44 -18.26
N ASP A 138 -30.26 19.73 -19.53
CA ASP A 138 -30.24 18.73 -20.60
C ASP A 138 -28.81 18.20 -20.92
N HIS A 139 -27.75 18.90 -20.48
CA HIS A 139 -26.36 18.55 -20.81
C HIS A 139 -25.46 18.36 -19.58
N CYS A 140 -24.92 19.44 -18.99
CA CYS A 140 -24.10 19.34 -17.79
C CYS A 140 -24.91 19.67 -16.52
N PRO A 141 -24.70 18.92 -15.42
CA PRO A 141 -25.30 19.25 -14.13
C PRO A 141 -24.74 20.58 -13.59
N ASP A 142 -25.48 21.30 -12.76
CA ASP A 142 -24.93 22.48 -12.08
C ASP A 142 -23.68 22.06 -11.27
N PRO A 143 -22.51 22.69 -11.50
CA PRO A 143 -21.27 22.35 -10.80
C PRO A 143 -21.19 22.92 -9.37
N GLY A 144 -22.16 23.73 -8.94
CA GLY A 144 -22.21 24.29 -7.58
C GLY A 144 -21.22 25.43 -7.34
N THR A 145 -21.16 25.92 -6.09
CA THR A 145 -20.21 26.96 -5.66
C THR A 145 -19.56 26.51 -4.34
N PRO A 146 -18.22 26.47 -4.23
CA PRO A 146 -17.56 26.06 -2.99
C PRO A 146 -17.74 27.11 -1.89
N PRO A 147 -17.81 26.70 -0.60
CA PRO A 147 -17.86 27.63 0.53
C PRO A 147 -16.73 28.68 0.49
N GLY A 148 -17.06 29.94 0.75
CA GLY A 148 -16.15 31.08 0.66
C GLY A 148 -15.74 31.43 -0.78
N GLY A 149 -16.49 30.94 -1.76
CA GLY A 149 -16.30 31.24 -3.17
C GLY A 149 -17.52 31.88 -3.81
N SER A 150 -17.32 32.31 -5.04
CA SER A 150 -18.33 32.82 -5.94
C SER A 150 -18.12 32.23 -7.32
N ARG A 151 -19.21 32.00 -8.04
CA ARG A 151 -19.21 31.46 -9.39
C ARG A 151 -19.92 32.44 -10.33
N THR A 152 -19.35 32.60 -11.52
CA THR A 152 -20.00 33.29 -12.65
C THR A 152 -20.27 32.29 -13.76
N GLY A 153 -21.41 32.45 -14.45
CA GLY A 153 -21.92 31.50 -15.44
C GLY A 153 -23.02 30.63 -14.84
N HIS A 154 -24.21 30.66 -15.44
CA HIS A 154 -25.41 29.98 -14.96
C HIS A 154 -26.12 29.17 -16.06
N ILE A 155 -25.46 29.03 -17.21
CA ILE A 155 -25.91 28.22 -18.35
C ILE A 155 -24.95 27.05 -18.47
N PHE A 156 -25.48 25.84 -18.63
CA PHE A 156 -24.73 24.59 -18.53
C PHE A 156 -24.89 23.72 -19.80
N ASN A 157 -25.00 24.37 -20.96
CA ASN A 157 -24.94 23.68 -22.24
C ASN A 157 -23.49 23.35 -22.59
N ILE A 158 -23.31 22.48 -23.58
CA ILE A 158 -22.01 22.20 -24.18
C ILE A 158 -21.28 23.51 -24.51
N ASP A 159 -19.98 23.55 -24.22
CA ASP A 159 -19.05 24.68 -24.36
C ASP A 159 -19.26 25.88 -23.43
N ASP A 160 -20.36 25.91 -22.64
CA ASP A 160 -20.54 26.93 -21.63
C ASP A 160 -19.49 26.82 -20.52
N LYS A 161 -19.13 27.98 -19.96
CA LYS A 161 -18.03 28.11 -19.01
C LYS A 161 -18.51 28.71 -17.70
N VAL A 162 -18.03 28.15 -16.60
CA VAL A 162 -18.14 28.74 -15.27
C VAL A 162 -16.77 29.20 -14.80
N THR A 163 -16.72 30.36 -14.15
CA THR A 163 -15.49 30.91 -13.56
C THR A 163 -15.67 31.16 -12.08
N TYR A 164 -14.73 30.64 -11.29
CA TYR A 164 -14.74 30.70 -9.84
C TYR A 164 -13.77 31.75 -9.29
N ARG A 165 -14.12 32.32 -8.14
CA ARG A 165 -13.29 33.24 -7.35
C ARG A 165 -13.52 32.99 -5.87
N CYS A 166 -12.46 32.99 -5.07
CA CYS A 166 -12.56 32.91 -3.63
C CYS A 166 -12.66 34.29 -2.99
N ASP A 167 -13.32 34.35 -1.82
CA ASP A 167 -13.47 35.55 -1.01
C ASP A 167 -12.11 36.09 -0.56
N ASN A 168 -12.06 37.39 -0.27
CA ASN A 168 -10.84 38.07 0.16
C ASN A 168 -10.19 37.34 1.35
N LYS A 169 -8.91 36.93 1.18
CA LYS A 169 -8.03 36.16 2.10
C LYS A 169 -8.05 34.64 1.91
N LEU A 170 -8.97 34.10 1.13
CA LEU A 170 -8.92 32.70 0.71
C LEU A 170 -8.23 32.58 -0.64
N LYS A 171 -7.59 31.44 -0.87
CA LYS A 171 -6.91 31.11 -2.12
C LYS A 171 -7.69 29.98 -2.81
N LEU A 172 -7.60 29.92 -4.14
CA LEU A 172 -8.31 28.93 -4.94
C LEU A 172 -7.37 27.78 -5.28
N LEU A 173 -7.77 26.54 -4.98
CA LEU A 173 -7.17 25.32 -5.52
C LEU A 173 -8.10 24.71 -6.55
N GLY A 174 -7.54 24.01 -7.54
CA GLY A 174 -8.30 23.35 -8.59
C GLY A 174 -8.62 24.28 -9.76
N SER A 175 -9.65 23.95 -10.52
CA SER A 175 -9.90 24.65 -11.79
C SER A 175 -10.65 25.97 -11.59
N LYS A 176 -9.95 27.09 -11.78
CA LYS A 176 -10.54 28.43 -11.82
C LYS A 176 -11.65 28.57 -12.88
N VAL A 177 -11.51 27.90 -14.01
CA VAL A 177 -12.48 27.87 -15.10
C VAL A 177 -12.81 26.42 -15.42
N ARG A 178 -14.11 26.09 -15.50
CA ARG A 178 -14.58 24.78 -15.95
C ARG A 178 -15.50 24.96 -17.15
N VAL A 179 -15.40 24.06 -18.13
CA VAL A 179 -16.16 24.08 -19.39
C VAL A 179 -17.02 22.81 -19.46
N CYS A 180 -18.28 22.94 -19.83
CA CYS A 180 -19.16 21.79 -20.08
C CYS A 180 -18.76 21.11 -21.39
N GLN A 181 -18.49 19.81 -21.32
CA GLN A 181 -18.04 19.00 -22.46
C GLN A 181 -19.22 18.18 -23.02
N ASP A 182 -19.10 17.75 -24.28
CA ASP A 182 -20.09 16.93 -25.00
C ASP A 182 -20.58 15.69 -24.23
N GLY A 183 -19.74 15.13 -23.35
CA GLY A 183 -20.08 13.98 -22.50
C GLY A 183 -20.99 14.29 -21.31
N GLY A 184 -21.52 15.51 -21.18
CA GLY A 184 -22.32 15.94 -20.02
C GLY A 184 -21.47 16.15 -18.75
N GLN A 185 -20.20 16.51 -18.93
CA GLN A 185 -19.19 16.56 -17.87
C GLN A 185 -18.47 17.91 -17.84
N TRP A 186 -18.11 18.38 -16.65
CA TRP A 186 -17.29 19.59 -16.50
C TRP A 186 -15.79 19.26 -16.57
N SER A 187 -15.04 20.03 -17.35
CA SER A 187 -13.59 19.92 -17.42
C SER A 187 -12.91 20.23 -16.07
N GLY A 188 -11.74 19.63 -15.85
CA GLY A 188 -10.85 19.92 -14.71
C GLY A 188 -11.42 19.56 -13.34
N ARG A 189 -10.63 19.86 -12.30
CA ARG A 189 -10.94 19.62 -10.87
C ARG A 189 -11.98 20.57 -10.29
N GLU A 190 -12.79 20.08 -9.35
CA GLU A 190 -13.66 20.93 -8.52
C GLU A 190 -12.82 21.95 -7.74
N PRO A 191 -13.18 23.25 -7.74
CA PRO A 191 -12.41 24.25 -7.03
C PRO A 191 -12.69 24.23 -5.53
N GLU A 192 -11.65 24.38 -4.72
CA GLU A 192 -11.75 24.56 -3.27
C GLU A 192 -11.21 25.94 -2.88
N CYS A 193 -11.92 26.64 -2.00
CA CYS A 193 -11.42 27.87 -1.37
C CYS A 193 -10.80 27.52 -0.01
N TYR A 194 -9.49 27.72 0.12
CA TYR A 194 -8.74 27.33 1.31
C TYR A 194 -8.13 28.53 2.03
N ALA A 195 -7.91 28.36 3.33
CA ALA A 195 -7.13 29.27 4.16
C ALA A 195 -5.73 28.71 4.40
N ASP A 196 -4.78 29.55 4.82
CA ASP A 196 -3.40 29.10 5.05
C ASP A 196 -3.30 27.93 6.03
N PHE A 197 -4.18 27.87 7.03
CA PHE A 197 -4.28 26.79 8.02
C PHE A 197 -5.09 25.57 7.57
N THR A 198 -5.68 25.58 6.38
CA THR A 198 -6.44 24.44 5.85
C THR A 198 -5.51 23.30 5.47
N TYR A 199 -5.87 22.07 5.83
CA TYR A 199 -5.10 20.87 5.50
C TYR A 199 -6.01 19.68 5.17
N ASP A 200 -5.41 18.61 4.66
CA ASP A 200 -6.09 17.33 4.42
C ASP A 200 -5.84 16.40 5.59
N THR A 201 -6.92 15.84 6.11
CA THR A 201 -6.84 14.80 7.12
C THR A 201 -6.30 13.52 6.51
N PRO A 202 -5.64 12.67 7.32
CA PRO A 202 -5.20 11.36 6.86
C PRO A 202 -6.33 10.57 6.14
N ALA A 203 -7.51 10.44 6.75
CA ALA A 203 -8.66 9.75 6.14
C ALA A 203 -9.05 10.28 4.74
N GLU A 204 -9.07 11.61 4.53
CA GLU A 204 -9.34 12.20 3.22
C GLU A 204 -8.27 11.81 2.17
N VAL A 205 -7.00 11.72 2.60
CA VAL A 205 -5.90 11.29 1.73
C VAL A 205 -6.03 9.80 1.38
N ALA A 206 -6.32 8.94 2.35
CA ALA A 206 -6.52 7.50 2.07
C ALA A 206 -7.66 7.27 1.10
N GLU A 207 -8.79 7.93 1.30
CA GLU A 207 -9.97 7.77 0.44
C GLU A 207 -9.65 8.20 -0.99
N ALA A 208 -9.11 9.41 -1.18
CA ALA A 208 -8.88 9.97 -2.51
C ALA A 208 -7.68 9.32 -3.23
N PHE A 209 -6.53 9.20 -2.57
CA PHE A 209 -5.33 8.61 -3.18
C PHE A 209 -5.44 7.09 -3.28
N GLY A 210 -5.91 6.42 -2.23
CA GLY A 210 -6.05 4.95 -2.19
C GLY A 210 -7.03 4.42 -3.23
N SER A 211 -8.20 5.05 -3.40
CA SER A 211 -9.20 4.63 -4.42
C SER A 211 -8.69 4.79 -5.85
N THR A 212 -8.00 5.90 -6.14
CA THR A 212 -7.44 6.18 -7.47
C THR A 212 -6.27 5.24 -7.77
N LEU A 213 -5.36 5.06 -6.81
CA LEU A 213 -4.24 4.14 -6.93
C LEU A 213 -4.71 2.70 -7.09
N LYS A 214 -5.74 2.27 -6.33
CA LYS A 214 -6.38 0.96 -6.48
C LYS A 214 -6.88 0.77 -7.91
N THR A 215 -7.63 1.72 -8.47
CA THR A 215 -8.12 1.65 -9.86
C THR A 215 -6.97 1.50 -10.87
N THR A 216 -5.84 2.18 -10.62
CA THR A 216 -4.61 2.07 -11.42
C THR A 216 -3.85 0.76 -11.23
N LEU A 217 -3.98 0.09 -10.08
CA LEU A 217 -3.29 -1.17 -9.76
C LEU A 217 -4.17 -2.41 -9.94
N THR A 218 -5.49 -2.29 -10.01
CA THR A 218 -6.37 -3.43 -10.28
C THR A 218 -6.49 -3.68 -11.78
N ILE A 219 -6.41 -4.95 -12.16
CA ILE A 219 -6.66 -5.40 -13.52
C ILE A 219 -8.16 -5.25 -13.78
N HIS A 220 -8.56 -4.39 -14.72
CA HIS A 220 -9.93 -4.44 -15.25
C HIS A 220 -10.06 -5.72 -16.08
N GLU A 221 -11.03 -6.55 -15.71
CA GLU A 221 -11.48 -7.67 -16.52
C GLU A 221 -12.36 -7.14 -17.65
N GLU A 222 -11.86 -7.17 -18.88
CA GLU A 222 -12.72 -6.95 -20.04
C GLU A 222 -13.47 -8.25 -20.35
N LYS A 223 -14.78 -8.15 -20.56
CA LYS A 223 -15.57 -9.23 -21.15
C LYS A 223 -15.46 -9.10 -22.67
N ASP A 224 -14.91 -10.12 -23.32
CA ASP A 224 -14.96 -10.22 -24.78
C ASP A 224 -16.42 -10.33 -25.27
N GLN A 225 -16.67 -10.07 -26.56
CA GLN A 225 -17.98 -10.19 -27.22
C GLN A 225 -18.63 -11.58 -27.07
N GLN A 226 -17.86 -12.58 -26.63
CA GLN A 226 -18.28 -13.96 -26.36
C GLN A 226 -18.46 -14.27 -24.86
N GLY A 227 -18.34 -13.27 -23.98
CA GLY A 227 -18.53 -13.41 -22.53
C GLY A 227 -17.33 -13.99 -21.77
N LYS A 228 -16.17 -14.19 -22.41
CA LYS A 228 -14.93 -14.61 -21.73
C LYS A 228 -14.31 -13.43 -20.96
N LYS A 229 -13.99 -13.68 -19.69
CA LYS A 229 -13.32 -12.76 -18.77
C LYS A 229 -11.82 -12.74 -19.11
N ILE A 230 -11.33 -11.66 -19.72
CA ILE A 230 -9.91 -11.51 -20.05
C ILE A 230 -9.26 -10.66 -18.96
N THR A 231 -8.40 -11.26 -18.14
CA THR A 231 -7.49 -10.53 -17.24
C THR A 231 -6.31 -9.99 -18.04
N LEU A 232 -6.19 -8.66 -18.15
CA LEU A 232 -5.02 -8.00 -18.73
C LEU A 232 -3.87 -7.95 -17.71
N ASP A 233 -2.82 -8.73 -17.95
CA ASP A 233 -1.55 -8.61 -17.21
C ASP A 233 -0.90 -7.23 -17.48
N ARG A 234 -0.67 -6.44 -16.42
CA ARG A 234 -0.05 -5.10 -16.48
C ARG A 234 1.46 -5.13 -16.22
N LYS A 235 2.18 -6.24 -16.46
CA LYS A 235 3.63 -6.28 -16.23
C LYS A 235 4.38 -5.16 -16.96
N GLY A 236 5.12 -4.35 -16.21
CA GLY A 236 6.01 -3.33 -16.78
C GLY A 236 5.30 -2.20 -17.56
N LYS A 237 3.96 -2.18 -17.55
CA LYS A 237 3.11 -1.14 -18.13
C LYS A 237 2.75 -0.06 -17.10
N LEU A 238 3.43 -0.04 -15.97
CA LEU A 238 3.31 1.00 -14.95
C LEU A 238 4.71 1.42 -14.49
N ASN A 239 5.02 2.69 -14.64
CA ASN A 239 6.24 3.32 -14.14
C ASN A 239 5.87 4.29 -13.02
N ILE A 240 6.49 4.15 -11.86
CA ILE A 240 6.27 4.99 -10.68
C ILE A 240 7.57 5.76 -10.38
N TYR A 241 7.49 7.08 -10.44
CA TYR A 241 8.58 8.01 -10.13
C TYR A 241 8.29 8.65 -8.78
N ILE A 242 9.16 8.44 -7.79
CA ILE A 242 9.01 9.02 -6.45
C ILE A 242 10.13 10.02 -6.21
N ALA A 243 9.77 11.25 -5.85
CA ALA A 243 10.72 12.31 -5.51
C ALA A 243 10.50 12.76 -4.06
N LEU A 244 11.55 12.74 -3.25
CA LEU A 244 11.51 13.19 -1.86
C LEU A 244 12.44 14.40 -1.67
N ASP A 245 11.88 15.49 -1.17
CA ASP A 245 12.60 16.71 -0.84
C ASP A 245 13.35 16.56 0.48
N ALA A 246 14.67 16.74 0.44
CA ALA A 246 15.56 16.71 1.59
C ALA A 246 16.15 18.08 1.93
N SER A 247 15.71 19.15 1.24
CA SER A 247 16.23 20.50 1.44
C SER A 247 15.96 21.05 2.86
N ASP A 248 16.64 22.14 3.20
CA ASP A 248 16.52 22.76 4.55
C ASP A 248 15.17 23.44 4.79
N SER A 249 14.31 23.53 3.77
CA SER A 249 12.94 24.01 3.95
C SER A 249 12.03 22.96 4.60
N ILE A 250 12.40 21.67 4.49
CA ILE A 250 11.74 20.53 5.14
C ILE A 250 12.44 20.22 6.47
N GLU A 251 11.69 20.07 7.56
CA GLU A 251 12.25 19.63 8.85
C GLU A 251 12.69 18.15 8.78
N GLU A 252 13.77 17.79 9.47
CA GLU A 252 14.29 16.41 9.48
C GLU A 252 13.23 15.37 9.86
N GLU A 253 12.38 15.70 10.84
CA GLU A 253 11.30 14.83 11.30
C GLU A 253 10.25 14.58 10.20
N ASP A 254 9.94 15.60 9.41
CA ASP A 254 9.00 15.50 8.27
C ASP A 254 9.60 14.71 7.11
N PHE A 255 10.90 14.87 6.86
CA PHE A 255 11.64 14.06 5.89
C PHE A 255 11.59 12.57 6.26
N GLU A 256 11.91 12.23 7.51
CA GLU A 256 11.90 10.84 7.99
C GLU A 256 10.49 10.23 7.92
N ARG A 257 9.45 11.01 8.25
CA ARG A 257 8.05 10.57 8.09
C ARG A 257 7.66 10.36 6.63
N ALA A 258 8.00 11.28 5.74
CA ALA A 258 7.72 11.12 4.31
C ALA A 258 8.45 9.90 3.73
N LYS A 259 9.70 9.66 4.16
CA LYS A 259 10.46 8.44 3.83
C LYS A 259 9.76 7.17 4.30
N ALA A 260 9.23 7.15 5.52
CA ALA A 260 8.44 6.03 6.04
C ALA A 260 7.17 5.79 5.23
N VAL A 261 6.44 6.85 4.85
CA VAL A 261 5.26 6.77 3.97
C VAL A 261 5.61 6.19 2.61
N ILE A 262 6.73 6.61 2.00
CA ILE A 262 7.21 6.06 0.71
C ILE A 262 7.49 4.57 0.83
N ILE A 263 8.19 4.13 1.89
CA ILE A 263 8.47 2.70 2.12
C ILE A 263 7.16 1.93 2.25
N LYS A 264 6.22 2.43 3.05
CA LYS A 264 4.91 1.80 3.25
C LYS A 264 4.13 1.71 1.94
N LEU A 265 4.12 2.77 1.15
CA LEU A 265 3.47 2.81 -0.16
C LEU A 265 4.05 1.73 -1.08
N ILE A 266 5.37 1.63 -1.18
CA ILE A 266 6.04 0.63 -2.01
C ILE A 266 5.67 -0.79 -1.55
N GLU A 267 5.71 -1.06 -0.24
CA GLU A 267 5.29 -2.34 0.34
C GLU A 267 3.83 -2.67 0.00
N LYS A 268 2.93 -1.70 0.14
CA LYS A 268 1.49 -1.84 -0.15
C LYS A 268 1.23 -2.11 -1.63
N ILE A 269 1.88 -1.37 -2.53
CA ILE A 269 1.77 -1.62 -3.99
C ILE A 269 2.27 -3.03 -4.33
N SER A 270 3.29 -3.51 -3.62
CA SER A 270 3.90 -4.82 -3.82
C SER A 270 2.97 -6.01 -3.53
N TYR A 271 1.82 -5.76 -2.87
CA TYR A 271 0.80 -6.77 -2.60
C TYR A 271 -0.03 -7.11 -3.84
N TYR A 272 -0.24 -6.15 -4.74
CA TYR A 272 -1.00 -6.37 -5.97
C TYR A 272 -0.21 -7.22 -6.99
N GLU A 273 -0.93 -7.86 -7.90
CA GLU A 273 -0.34 -8.64 -9.01
C GLU A 273 0.44 -7.74 -10.00
N VAL A 274 0.19 -6.43 -9.99
CA VAL A 274 0.88 -5.48 -10.85
C VAL A 274 2.33 -5.31 -10.38
N SER A 275 3.26 -5.42 -11.32
CA SER A 275 4.69 -5.22 -11.09
C SER A 275 5.14 -3.90 -11.72
N PRO A 276 5.07 -2.77 -10.99
CA PRO A 276 5.54 -1.48 -11.49
C PRO A 276 7.07 -1.42 -11.54
N ASN A 277 7.59 -0.54 -12.40
CA ASN A 277 9.00 -0.15 -12.37
C ASN A 277 9.15 1.13 -11.55
N TYR A 278 10.16 1.17 -10.68
CA TYR A 278 10.40 2.33 -9.82
C TYR A 278 11.61 3.16 -10.25
N GLU A 279 11.46 4.48 -10.21
CA GLU A 279 12.57 5.42 -10.07
C GLU A 279 12.35 6.24 -8.80
N ILE A 280 13.33 6.24 -7.90
CA ILE A 280 13.23 6.96 -6.64
C ILE A 280 14.43 7.87 -6.51
N ILE A 281 14.14 9.16 -6.30
CA ILE A 281 15.13 10.21 -6.13
C ILE A 281 14.89 10.98 -4.84
N ILE A 282 15.98 11.37 -4.20
CA ILE A 282 15.99 12.32 -3.09
C ILE A 282 16.69 13.58 -3.58
N PHE A 283 16.11 14.76 -3.39
CA PHE A 283 16.66 15.98 -3.96
C PHE A 283 16.77 17.11 -2.94
N ALA A 284 17.76 17.96 -3.17
CA ALA A 284 17.93 19.27 -2.54
C ALA A 284 18.52 20.20 -3.61
N THR A 285 19.77 20.65 -3.46
CA THR A 285 20.47 21.40 -4.53
C THR A 285 20.79 20.48 -5.72
N GLU A 286 21.17 19.25 -5.39
CA GLU A 286 21.46 18.16 -6.31
C GLU A 286 20.46 17.02 -6.11
N VAL A 287 20.40 16.10 -7.08
CA VAL A 287 19.52 14.93 -7.05
C VAL A 287 20.37 13.69 -6.76
N THR A 288 20.02 12.97 -5.70
CA THR A 288 20.56 11.65 -5.35
C THR A 288 19.58 10.60 -5.84
N ARG A 289 20.03 9.70 -6.71
CA ARG A 289 19.20 8.61 -7.21
C ARG A 289 19.37 7.37 -6.35
N ILE A 290 18.26 6.87 -5.81
CA ILE A 290 18.20 5.61 -5.06
C ILE A 290 18.08 4.43 -6.02
N VAL A 291 17.23 4.56 -7.05
CA VAL A 291 17.07 3.58 -8.13
C VAL A 291 16.56 4.28 -9.39
N SER A 292 17.01 3.87 -10.58
CA SER A 292 16.42 4.27 -11.86
C SER A 292 15.49 3.16 -12.38
N ILE A 293 14.54 3.51 -13.24
CA ILE A 293 13.73 2.50 -13.95
C ILE A 293 14.63 1.55 -14.76
N ALA A 294 15.69 2.07 -15.38
CA ALA A 294 16.62 1.28 -16.17
C ALA A 294 17.38 0.24 -15.32
N ASP A 295 17.76 0.59 -14.08
CA ASP A 295 18.40 -0.35 -13.15
C ASP A 295 17.38 -1.34 -12.58
N PHE A 296 16.17 -0.85 -12.26
CA PHE A 296 15.07 -1.67 -11.76
C PHE A 296 14.70 -2.80 -12.73
N LYS A 297 14.71 -2.51 -14.05
CA LYS A 297 14.42 -3.50 -15.09
C LYS A 297 15.52 -4.55 -15.29
N ARG A 298 16.75 -4.31 -14.82
CA ARG A 298 17.94 -5.15 -15.10
C ARG A 298 18.31 -6.14 -14.00
N GLU A 299 18.10 -5.83 -12.72
CA GLU A 299 18.32 -6.78 -11.62
C GLU A 299 17.19 -7.84 -11.63
N ASP A 300 17.19 -8.95 -10.87
CA ASP A 300 16.02 -9.88 -10.86
C ASP A 300 15.59 -10.44 -9.50
N GLU A 301 16.48 -10.80 -8.56
CA GLU A 301 16.01 -11.57 -7.38
C GLU A 301 15.78 -10.79 -6.06
N LYS A 302 16.24 -9.53 -5.90
CA LYS A 302 16.10 -8.75 -4.62
C LYS A 302 15.88 -7.23 -4.78
N LYS A 303 15.17 -6.82 -5.85
CA LYS A 303 14.98 -5.40 -6.23
C LYS A 303 14.42 -4.55 -5.10
N LEU A 304 13.28 -4.96 -4.55
CA LEU A 304 12.52 -4.14 -3.60
C LEU A 304 13.22 -4.04 -2.24
N TYR A 305 13.79 -5.14 -1.75
CA TYR A 305 14.57 -5.17 -0.53
C TYR A 305 15.75 -4.19 -0.57
N LYS A 306 16.51 -4.20 -1.68
CA LYS A 306 17.65 -3.31 -1.85
C LYS A 306 17.21 -1.85 -1.85
N ILE A 307 16.13 -1.52 -2.56
CA ILE A 307 15.56 -0.17 -2.58
C ILE A 307 15.11 0.27 -1.19
N ILE A 308 14.30 -0.55 -0.51
CA ILE A 308 13.82 -0.27 0.85
C ILE A 308 14.99 -0.09 1.82
N LYS A 309 16.01 -0.95 1.72
CA LYS A 309 17.22 -0.85 2.53
C LYS A 309 17.97 0.46 2.24
N THR A 310 18.22 0.79 0.97
CA THR A 310 18.90 2.03 0.60
C THR A 310 18.11 3.28 1.04
N LEU A 311 16.78 3.24 0.98
CA LEU A 311 15.92 4.30 1.54
C LEU A 311 16.08 4.40 3.06
N LYS A 312 16.02 3.28 3.79
CA LYS A 312 16.19 3.27 5.25
C LYS A 312 17.58 3.78 5.68
N ASP A 313 18.61 3.42 4.92
CA ASP A 313 19.99 3.78 5.21
C ASP A 313 20.31 5.27 4.91
N TYR A 314 19.56 5.92 4.01
CA TYR A 314 19.75 7.34 3.68
C TYR A 314 19.28 8.23 4.84
N LYS A 315 20.16 9.12 5.31
CA LYS A 315 19.91 10.07 6.39
C LYS A 315 19.66 11.48 5.84
N TYR A 316 18.88 12.27 6.56
CA TYR A 316 18.60 13.67 6.18
C TYR A 316 19.88 14.49 5.93
N ASP A 317 20.94 14.25 6.69
CA ASP A 317 22.23 14.94 6.56
C ASP A 317 23.12 14.43 5.42
N ASP A 318 22.76 13.33 4.73
CA ASP A 318 23.56 12.79 3.62
C ASP A 318 23.61 13.76 2.42
N LYS A 319 22.73 14.77 2.37
CA LYS A 319 22.83 15.90 1.42
C LYS A 319 24.10 16.74 1.64
N GLY A 320 24.71 16.69 2.82
CA GLY A 320 25.84 17.55 3.19
C GLY A 320 25.50 19.03 3.08
N GLN A 321 26.40 19.82 2.49
CA GLN A 321 26.25 21.29 2.35
C GLN A 321 25.31 21.72 1.20
N LYS A 322 24.58 20.79 0.59
CA LYS A 322 23.77 21.01 -0.63
C LYS A 322 22.29 21.28 -0.28
N THR A 323 22.06 22.32 0.51
CA THR A 323 20.81 22.52 1.25
C THR A 323 19.69 23.27 0.51
N GLY A 324 19.98 23.88 -0.64
CA GLY A 324 18.98 24.57 -1.46
C GLY A 324 17.90 23.63 -2.03
N THR A 325 16.84 24.20 -2.61
CA THR A 325 15.66 23.45 -3.07
C THR A 325 15.47 23.61 -4.57
N ASN A 326 15.85 22.56 -5.34
CA ASN A 326 15.87 22.58 -6.80
C ASN A 326 14.82 21.64 -7.43
N ILE A 327 13.54 21.97 -7.24
CA ILE A 327 12.40 21.18 -7.74
C ILE A 327 12.44 21.03 -9.27
N ALA A 328 12.86 22.09 -9.99
CA ALA A 328 13.00 22.03 -11.45
C ALA A 328 13.99 20.94 -11.90
N LYS A 329 15.11 20.76 -11.20
CA LYS A 329 16.07 19.69 -11.50
C LYS A 329 15.51 18.30 -11.18
N ALA A 330 14.69 18.15 -10.14
CA ALA A 330 14.02 16.89 -9.85
C ALA A 330 13.07 16.47 -11.00
N PHE A 331 12.20 17.38 -11.47
CA PHE A 331 11.35 17.11 -12.63
C PHE A 331 12.14 16.89 -13.92
N LYS A 332 13.26 17.61 -14.11
CA LYS A 332 14.15 17.38 -15.26
C LYS A 332 14.69 15.94 -15.28
N VAL A 333 15.17 15.45 -14.13
CA VAL A 333 15.67 14.07 -14.02
C VAL A 333 14.57 13.06 -14.40
N ILE A 334 13.33 13.31 -13.97
CA ILE A 334 12.18 12.47 -14.33
C ILE A 334 11.88 12.57 -15.84
N ALA A 335 11.90 13.77 -16.42
CA ALA A 335 11.70 13.98 -17.85
C ALA A 335 12.74 13.24 -18.70
N ASP A 336 14.02 13.31 -18.32
CA ASP A 336 15.11 12.59 -18.95
C ASP A 336 14.87 11.07 -18.91
N SER A 337 14.40 10.53 -17.78
CA SER A 337 14.05 9.11 -17.64
C SER A 337 12.84 8.71 -18.48
N VAL A 338 11.77 9.53 -18.52
CA VAL A 338 10.60 9.29 -19.39
C VAL A 338 11.00 9.27 -20.86
N SER A 339 11.89 10.20 -21.26
CA SER A 339 12.43 10.28 -22.62
C SER A 339 13.26 9.05 -23.00
N PHE A 340 14.10 8.57 -22.07
CA PHE A 340 14.87 7.34 -22.23
C PHE A 340 13.96 6.13 -22.44
N GLU A 341 12.92 5.99 -21.62
CA GLU A 341 11.92 4.91 -21.74
C GLU A 341 11.19 4.93 -23.09
N LYS A 342 10.80 6.12 -23.56
CA LYS A 342 10.18 6.30 -24.88
C LYS A 342 11.12 5.92 -26.03
N THR A 343 12.40 6.22 -25.90
CA THR A 343 13.41 5.93 -26.92
C THR A 343 13.77 4.44 -26.95
N GLY A 344 13.77 3.77 -25.80
CA GLY A 344 14.09 2.35 -25.67
C GLY A 344 13.08 1.41 -26.33
N ASN A 345 11.78 1.62 -26.11
CA ASN A 345 10.71 0.82 -26.72
C ASN A 345 9.41 1.62 -26.89
N LYS A 346 9.22 2.22 -28.07
CA LYS A 346 8.07 3.09 -28.37
C LYS A 346 6.71 2.38 -28.21
N THR A 347 6.60 1.12 -28.65
CA THR A 347 5.35 0.37 -28.61
C THR A 347 4.96 0.04 -27.17
N ALA A 348 5.91 -0.43 -26.36
CA ALA A 348 5.67 -0.65 -24.94
C ALA A 348 5.33 0.66 -24.23
N PHE A 349 6.07 1.75 -24.52
CA PHE A 349 5.83 3.06 -23.92
C PHE A 349 4.41 3.58 -24.17
N THR A 350 3.84 3.38 -25.36
CA THR A 350 2.46 3.83 -25.64
C THR A 350 1.41 3.14 -24.78
N GLU A 351 1.71 1.95 -24.28
CA GLU A 351 0.86 1.16 -23.37
C GLU A 351 1.22 1.36 -21.89
N THR A 352 2.34 2.02 -21.58
CA THR A 352 2.82 2.25 -20.21
C THR A 352 2.18 3.49 -19.60
N ARG A 353 1.59 3.31 -18.41
CA ARG A 353 1.13 4.41 -17.54
C ARG A 353 2.30 4.91 -16.70
N HIS A 354 2.35 6.22 -16.47
CA HIS A 354 3.37 6.90 -15.69
C HIS A 354 2.72 7.61 -14.50
N VAL A 355 3.21 7.33 -13.30
CA VAL A 355 2.74 7.95 -12.06
C VAL A 355 3.92 8.64 -11.40
N ILE A 356 3.84 9.94 -11.20
CA ILE A 356 4.84 10.76 -10.51
C ILE A 356 4.27 11.11 -9.13
N ILE A 357 5.04 10.88 -8.08
CA ILE A 357 4.67 11.16 -6.69
C ILE A 357 5.79 11.99 -6.07
N MET A 358 5.50 13.23 -5.70
CA MET A 358 6.49 14.14 -5.09
C MET A 358 6.10 14.51 -3.66
N PHE A 359 7.07 14.46 -2.75
CA PHE A 359 6.95 14.91 -1.37
C PHE A 359 7.82 16.16 -1.20
N THR A 360 7.19 17.34 -1.03
CA THR A 360 7.87 18.64 -0.95
C THR A 360 6.95 19.67 -0.29
N ASP A 361 7.49 20.78 0.21
CA ASP A 361 6.73 21.95 0.63
C ASP A 361 6.39 22.87 -0.55
N GLY A 362 6.95 22.64 -1.75
CA GLY A 362 6.73 23.47 -2.93
C GLY A 362 7.49 24.80 -2.91
N ILE A 363 8.36 25.01 -1.92
CA ILE A 363 9.25 26.17 -1.84
C ILE A 363 10.50 25.85 -2.66
N TYR A 364 10.74 26.59 -3.75
CA TYR A 364 11.96 26.43 -4.54
C TYR A 364 12.71 27.74 -4.67
N ASN A 365 14.03 27.67 -4.52
CA ASN A 365 14.95 28.81 -4.61
C ASN A 365 16.07 28.61 -5.65
N MET A 366 16.08 27.46 -6.33
CA MET A 366 17.05 27.12 -7.37
C MET A 366 16.35 26.53 -8.62
N GLY A 367 17.02 26.62 -9.77
CA GLY A 367 16.56 25.98 -11.02
C GLY A 367 15.40 26.69 -11.75
N GLY A 368 14.74 27.66 -11.10
CA GLY A 368 13.59 28.37 -11.67
C GLY A 368 12.30 27.56 -11.57
N THR A 369 11.28 27.96 -12.34
CA THR A 369 9.97 27.28 -12.29
C THR A 369 10.05 25.84 -12.83
N PRO A 370 9.47 24.84 -12.14
CA PRO A 370 9.45 23.46 -12.61
C PRO A 370 8.48 23.21 -13.76
N VAL A 371 7.57 24.15 -14.05
CA VAL A 371 6.49 24.03 -15.05
C VAL A 371 7.00 23.60 -16.43
N TYR A 372 8.15 24.12 -16.86
CA TYR A 372 8.73 23.75 -18.16
C TYR A 372 8.99 22.23 -18.28
N ASN A 373 9.60 21.62 -17.25
CA ASN A 373 9.94 20.20 -17.27
C ASN A 373 8.67 19.31 -17.15
N ILE A 374 7.64 19.81 -16.48
CA ILE A 374 6.34 19.13 -16.39
C ILE A 374 5.65 19.10 -17.76
N GLU A 375 5.66 20.22 -18.48
CA GLU A 375 5.13 20.28 -19.84
C GLU A 375 5.92 19.39 -20.82
N GLU A 376 7.25 19.28 -20.64
CA GLU A 376 8.06 18.31 -21.39
C GLU A 376 7.61 16.86 -21.13
N ILE A 377 7.37 16.47 -19.87
CA ILE A 377 6.84 15.14 -19.53
C ILE A 377 5.48 14.91 -20.19
N LYS A 378 4.56 15.87 -20.09
CA LYS A 378 3.23 15.79 -20.74
C LYS A 378 3.35 15.60 -22.25
N GLN A 379 4.21 16.38 -22.91
CA GLN A 379 4.45 16.23 -24.35
C GLN A 379 5.00 14.84 -24.71
N LEU A 380 5.91 14.30 -23.91
CA LEU A 380 6.46 12.97 -24.11
C LEU A 380 5.38 11.88 -24.01
N VAL A 381 4.54 11.93 -22.97
CA VAL A 381 3.54 10.89 -22.68
C VAL A 381 2.29 11.05 -23.55
N TYR A 382 1.73 12.25 -23.69
CA TYR A 382 0.50 12.49 -24.45
C TYR A 382 0.73 12.49 -25.96
N ASN A 383 1.96 12.76 -26.42
CA ASN A 383 2.34 12.66 -27.83
C ASN A 383 1.39 13.43 -28.78
N GLY A 384 0.86 14.57 -28.33
CA GLY A 384 -0.05 15.43 -29.09
C GLY A 384 -1.55 15.10 -29.00
N ASP A 385 -1.97 14.06 -28.26
CA ASP A 385 -3.38 13.69 -28.04
C ASP A 385 -3.67 13.59 -26.53
N GLU A 386 -3.77 14.75 -25.87
CA GLU A 386 -4.04 14.85 -24.43
C GLU A 386 -5.38 14.21 -24.06
N VAL A 387 -6.41 14.36 -24.89
CA VAL A 387 -7.75 13.84 -24.61
C VAL A 387 -7.76 12.32 -24.48
N LYS A 388 -7.09 11.59 -25.38
CA LYS A 388 -7.04 10.11 -25.30
C LYS A 388 -6.01 9.59 -24.32
N ARG A 389 -4.95 10.36 -24.06
CA ARG A 389 -3.79 9.90 -23.31
C ARG A 389 -3.69 10.46 -21.89
N ASP A 390 -4.66 11.26 -21.45
CA ASP A 390 -4.74 11.82 -20.11
C ASP A 390 -4.57 10.73 -19.02
N GLN A 391 -5.20 9.57 -19.18
CA GLN A 391 -5.12 8.43 -18.25
C GLN A 391 -3.74 7.74 -18.15
N TYR A 392 -2.75 8.16 -18.95
CA TYR A 392 -1.41 7.57 -18.96
C TYR A 392 -0.39 8.38 -18.14
N LEU A 393 -0.78 9.53 -17.59
CA LEU A 393 0.07 10.34 -16.72
C LEU A 393 -0.70 10.87 -15.52
N ASP A 394 -0.24 10.50 -14.32
CA ASP A 394 -0.70 11.09 -13.07
C ASP A 394 0.47 11.74 -12.33
N ILE A 395 0.30 12.99 -11.90
CA ILE A 395 1.28 13.73 -11.12
C ILE A 395 0.65 14.08 -9.78
N TYR A 396 1.05 13.35 -8.74
CA TYR A 396 0.68 13.55 -7.35
C TYR A 396 1.73 14.37 -6.61
N VAL A 397 1.30 15.30 -5.78
CA VAL A 397 2.17 16.01 -4.85
C VAL A 397 1.58 15.93 -3.44
N PHE A 398 2.41 15.49 -2.51
CA PHE A 398 2.17 15.51 -1.07
C PHE A 398 2.94 16.69 -0.49
N GLY A 399 2.19 17.71 -0.08
CA GLY A 399 2.69 18.89 0.61
C GLY A 399 3.17 18.50 2.01
N VAL A 400 4.48 18.50 2.23
CA VAL A 400 5.11 18.07 3.48
C VAL A 400 5.51 19.28 4.33
N GLY A 401 5.19 19.22 5.63
CA GLY A 401 5.56 20.22 6.62
C GLY A 401 4.52 21.34 6.80
N GLU A 402 4.75 22.23 7.77
CA GLU A 402 3.81 23.31 8.10
C GLU A 402 3.78 24.43 7.04
N ASP A 403 4.83 24.52 6.21
CA ASP A 403 5.09 25.69 5.37
C ASP A 403 4.73 25.54 3.88
N VAL A 404 3.89 24.58 3.52
CA VAL A 404 3.54 24.26 2.12
C VAL A 404 3.06 25.47 1.28
N GLU A 405 3.72 25.72 0.14
CA GLU A 405 3.38 26.69 -0.91
C GLU A 405 2.36 26.11 -1.90
N LYS A 406 1.12 26.05 -1.43
CA LYS A 406 -0.02 25.42 -2.10
C LYS A 406 -0.31 25.93 -3.51
N GLU A 407 -0.17 27.24 -3.76
CA GLU A 407 -0.44 27.84 -5.09
C GLU A 407 0.58 27.39 -6.14
N ASN A 408 1.83 27.18 -5.74
CA ASN A 408 2.85 26.68 -6.65
C ASN A 408 2.55 25.23 -7.02
N ILE A 409 2.26 24.40 -6.02
CA ILE A 409 2.02 22.96 -6.21
C ILE A 409 0.77 22.71 -7.06
N ASP A 410 -0.29 23.49 -6.88
CA ASP A 410 -1.55 23.30 -7.63
C ASP A 410 -1.38 23.43 -9.16
N LEU A 411 -0.31 24.10 -9.62
CA LEU A 411 0.04 24.22 -11.03
C LEU A 411 0.73 22.97 -11.62
N TRP A 412 1.23 22.06 -10.77
CA TRP A 412 2.07 20.94 -11.19
C TRP A 412 1.30 19.63 -11.30
N VAL A 413 0.29 19.48 -10.45
CA VAL A 413 -0.46 18.25 -10.28
C VAL A 413 -1.41 18.00 -11.46
N THR A 414 -1.78 16.73 -11.67
CA THR A 414 -2.77 16.38 -12.69
C THR A 414 -4.10 17.08 -12.41
N ASN A 415 -4.73 17.61 -13.46
CA ASN A 415 -6.00 18.32 -13.37
C ASN A 415 -7.14 17.49 -13.97
N ARG A 416 -7.50 16.39 -13.30
CA ARG A 416 -8.58 15.50 -13.73
C ARG A 416 -9.85 15.69 -12.90
N ARG A 417 -11.00 15.49 -13.53
CA ARG A 417 -12.30 15.56 -12.88
C ARG A 417 -12.42 14.49 -11.78
N ASP A 418 -13.07 14.85 -10.67
CA ASP A 418 -13.46 13.97 -9.56
C ASP A 418 -12.29 13.18 -8.93
N GLU A 419 -11.05 13.61 -9.20
CA GLU A 419 -9.82 13.05 -8.65
C GLU A 419 -9.00 14.15 -7.97
N LYS A 420 -8.28 13.77 -6.93
CA LYS A 420 -7.42 14.67 -6.17
C LYS A 420 -5.96 14.22 -6.28
N HIS A 421 -5.13 15.14 -6.76
CA HIS A 421 -3.70 14.90 -6.98
C HIS A 421 -2.78 15.77 -6.10
N PHE A 422 -3.36 16.66 -5.30
CA PHE A 422 -2.63 17.47 -4.32
C PHE A 422 -3.16 17.20 -2.93
N PHE A 423 -2.28 16.83 -2.00
CA PHE A 423 -2.61 16.57 -0.60
C PHE A 423 -1.75 17.45 0.31
N ILE A 424 -2.36 18.14 1.27
CA ILE A 424 -1.68 19.04 2.21
C ILE A 424 -1.57 18.35 3.57
N LEU A 425 -0.34 18.03 3.98
CA LEU A 425 -0.07 17.22 5.17
C LEU A 425 0.85 17.96 6.15
N PRO A 426 0.30 18.84 7.01
CA PRO A 426 1.08 19.58 8.00
C PRO A 426 1.55 18.70 9.17
N ASP A 427 0.85 17.60 9.42
CA ASP A 427 1.24 16.59 10.41
C ASP A 427 1.21 15.20 9.76
N MET A 428 2.41 14.67 9.52
CA MET A 428 2.60 13.36 8.90
C MET A 428 2.52 12.20 9.91
N LYS A 429 2.30 12.47 11.21
CA LYS A 429 2.31 11.45 12.27
C LYS A 429 1.23 10.39 12.09
N ASN A 430 0.01 10.81 11.74
CA ASN A 430 -1.14 9.91 11.57
C ASN A 430 -1.31 9.47 10.11
N VAL A 431 -0.56 10.07 9.19
CA VAL A 431 -0.64 9.75 7.76
C VAL A 431 -0.15 8.33 7.52
N GLN A 432 0.87 7.86 8.23
CA GLN A 432 1.35 6.48 8.10
C GLN A 432 0.26 5.44 8.40
N GLU A 433 -0.54 5.64 9.46
CA GLU A 433 -1.69 4.78 9.81
C GLU A 433 -2.75 4.80 8.69
N THR A 434 -2.94 5.94 8.04
CA THR A 434 -3.82 6.07 6.87
C THR A 434 -3.32 5.33 5.64
N PHE A 435 -2.01 5.29 5.38
CA PHE A 435 -1.44 4.44 4.33
C PHE A 435 -1.55 2.94 4.69
N ASP A 436 -1.77 2.59 5.96
CA ASP A 436 -2.14 1.23 6.34
C ASP A 436 -3.56 0.87 5.87
N GLU A 437 -4.49 1.84 5.90
CA GLU A 437 -5.90 1.71 5.48
C GLU A 437 -6.12 1.88 3.97
N MET A 438 -5.21 2.55 3.25
CA MET A 438 -5.32 2.83 1.81
C MET A 438 -5.53 1.61 0.91
N ILE A 439 -5.08 0.45 1.36
CA ILE A 439 -5.50 -0.82 0.77
C ILE A 439 -6.39 -1.47 1.81
N ASP A 440 -7.70 -1.28 1.63
CA ASP A 440 -8.70 -2.10 2.30
C ASP A 440 -8.44 -3.55 1.90
N GLU A 441 -7.74 -4.25 2.78
CA GLU A 441 -7.32 -5.61 2.57
C GLU A 441 -8.54 -6.57 2.49
N SER A 442 -9.75 -6.12 2.87
CA SER A 442 -11.03 -6.80 2.64
C SER A 442 -11.53 -6.70 1.18
N THR A 443 -10.87 -5.89 0.34
CA THR A 443 -11.08 -5.90 -1.12
C THR A 443 -9.94 -6.57 -1.89
N SER A 444 -8.85 -6.88 -1.19
CA SER A 444 -7.75 -7.75 -1.66
C SER A 444 -8.04 -9.23 -1.41
N VAL A 445 -9.27 -9.60 -1.08
CA VAL A 445 -9.74 -10.93 -0.65
C VAL A 445 -9.48 -12.05 -1.66
N GLY A 446 -9.22 -11.71 -2.93
CA GLY A 446 -8.77 -12.66 -3.95
C GLY A 446 -7.27 -12.96 -3.96
N LEU A 447 -6.44 -12.27 -3.18
CA LEU A 447 -4.98 -12.43 -3.17
C LEU A 447 -4.55 -13.41 -2.07
N CYS A 448 -3.93 -14.51 -2.49
CA CYS A 448 -3.42 -15.54 -1.57
C CYS A 448 -2.10 -15.11 -0.87
N GLY A 449 -1.77 -15.71 0.27
CA GLY A 449 -0.44 -15.64 0.89
C GLY A 449 -0.06 -14.31 1.53
N LEU A 450 -0.97 -13.34 1.64
CA LEU A 450 -0.67 -12.07 2.32
C LEU A 450 -0.52 -12.29 3.83
N HIS A 451 0.51 -11.72 4.45
CA HIS A 451 0.72 -11.74 5.91
C HIS A 451 1.33 -10.43 6.42
N ARG A 452 1.23 -10.19 7.73
CA ARG A 452 1.89 -9.06 8.42
C ARG A 452 3.03 -9.56 9.31
N SER A 453 4.21 -9.01 9.10
CA SER A 453 5.41 -9.27 9.90
C SER A 453 5.43 -8.31 11.10
N HIS A 454 5.17 -8.80 12.32
CA HIS A 454 5.26 -8.01 13.55
C HIS A 454 6.58 -8.30 14.29
N SER A 455 6.96 -7.42 15.22
CA SER A 455 8.12 -7.62 16.10
C SER A 455 7.96 -8.90 16.93
N PRO A 456 9.01 -9.73 17.12
CA PRO A 456 8.96 -10.93 17.96
C PRO A 456 8.56 -10.68 19.43
N ASP A 457 8.62 -9.43 19.90
CA ASP A 457 8.37 -9.05 21.30
C ASP A 457 6.87 -8.92 21.67
N GLU A 458 5.95 -9.03 20.72
CA GLU A 458 4.49 -8.90 20.97
C GLU A 458 3.84 -10.28 21.18
N GLN A 459 3.76 -10.72 22.45
CA GLN A 459 3.21 -12.03 22.87
C GLN A 459 1.68 -12.08 22.95
N ASN A 460 0.94 -11.46 22.01
CA ASN A 460 -0.51 -11.61 21.95
C ASN A 460 -0.90 -12.58 20.81
N ASP A 461 -1.67 -13.62 21.13
CA ASP A 461 -2.13 -14.62 20.15
C ASP A 461 -3.04 -14.00 19.06
N GLU A 462 -3.72 -12.88 19.35
CA GLU A 462 -4.44 -12.11 18.32
C GLU A 462 -3.47 -11.50 17.29
N ILE A 463 -2.28 -11.08 17.71
CA ILE A 463 -1.26 -10.47 16.84
C ILE A 463 -0.61 -11.53 15.94
N ARG A 464 -0.35 -12.72 16.49
CA ARG A 464 0.21 -13.87 15.74
C ARG A 464 -0.67 -14.30 14.57
N ARG A 465 -2.00 -14.14 14.67
CA ARG A 465 -2.92 -14.50 13.60
C ARG A 465 -2.74 -13.65 12.34
N PHE A 466 -2.36 -12.39 12.48
CA PHE A 466 -2.01 -11.55 11.32
C PHE A 466 -0.73 -12.00 10.61
N SER A 467 0.13 -12.76 11.29
CA SER A 467 1.34 -13.35 10.71
C SER A 467 1.07 -14.69 10.01
N TYR A 468 0.00 -15.39 10.38
CA TYR A 468 -0.42 -16.67 9.78
C TYR A 468 -1.93 -16.74 9.52
N PRO A 469 -2.51 -15.85 8.70
CA PRO A 469 -3.96 -15.71 8.54
C PRO A 469 -4.62 -16.92 7.87
N TRP A 470 -3.86 -17.80 7.22
CA TRP A 470 -4.36 -19.06 6.66
C TRP A 470 -4.53 -20.18 7.68
N MET A 471 -3.97 -20.05 8.88
CA MET A 471 -3.94 -21.13 9.85
C MET A 471 -5.33 -21.41 10.44
N ILE A 472 -5.78 -22.65 10.30
CA ILE A 472 -7.04 -23.15 10.84
C ILE A 472 -6.76 -24.29 11.82
N SER A 473 -7.33 -24.19 13.03
CA SER A 473 -7.23 -25.24 14.04
C SER A 473 -8.52 -26.06 14.09
N PHE A 474 -8.39 -27.37 14.22
CA PHE A 474 -9.52 -28.28 14.30
C PHE A 474 -10.08 -28.31 15.73
N LEU A 475 -11.39 -28.45 15.86
CA LEU A 475 -12.06 -28.67 17.14
C LEU A 475 -12.48 -30.13 17.28
N ARG A 476 -12.32 -30.66 18.49
CA ARG A 476 -12.83 -31.96 18.92
C ARG A 476 -14.28 -31.80 19.41
N ASP A 477 -15.02 -32.90 19.49
CA ASP A 477 -16.42 -32.94 19.97
C ASP A 477 -16.60 -32.36 21.39
N ASP A 478 -15.55 -32.36 22.21
CA ASP A 478 -15.54 -31.79 23.57
C ASP A 478 -15.24 -30.28 23.60
N GLY A 479 -15.07 -29.64 22.44
CA GLY A 479 -14.73 -28.23 22.29
C GLY A 479 -13.25 -27.90 22.48
N GLN A 480 -12.38 -28.89 22.72
CA GLN A 480 -10.92 -28.69 22.75
C GLN A 480 -10.33 -28.72 21.34
N THR A 481 -9.15 -28.12 21.16
CA THR A 481 -8.41 -28.20 19.90
C THR A 481 -7.90 -29.63 19.65
N SER A 482 -8.05 -30.09 18.41
CA SER A 482 -7.50 -31.37 17.94
C SER A 482 -6.00 -31.23 17.65
N ASN A 483 -5.32 -32.38 17.50
CA ASN A 483 -3.90 -32.45 17.12
C ASN A 483 -3.68 -32.20 15.61
N CYS A 484 -4.61 -31.53 14.93
CA CYS A 484 -4.48 -31.25 13.50
C CYS A 484 -4.73 -29.78 13.21
N LEU A 485 -3.94 -29.28 12.27
CA LEU A 485 -4.07 -27.97 11.66
C LEU A 485 -4.45 -28.13 10.19
N GLY A 486 -4.84 -27.02 9.59
CA GLY A 486 -5.02 -26.89 8.16
C GLY A 486 -4.71 -25.48 7.69
N SER A 487 -4.63 -25.32 6.38
CA SER A 487 -4.48 -24.02 5.74
C SER A 487 -5.68 -23.71 4.87
N LEU A 488 -6.22 -22.50 5.02
CA LEU A 488 -7.18 -21.97 4.08
C LEU A 488 -6.48 -21.77 2.72
N VAL A 489 -6.98 -22.38 1.65
CA VAL A 489 -6.40 -22.28 0.29
C VAL A 489 -7.31 -21.62 -0.72
N THR A 490 -8.62 -21.60 -0.44
CA THR A 490 -9.62 -20.72 -1.06
C THR A 490 -10.64 -20.32 0.00
N PRO A 491 -11.53 -19.33 -0.23
CA PRO A 491 -12.62 -18.99 0.69
C PRO A 491 -13.52 -20.17 1.09
N SER A 492 -13.51 -21.26 0.32
CA SER A 492 -14.40 -22.42 0.50
C SER A 492 -13.65 -23.71 0.86
N PHE A 493 -12.31 -23.73 0.80
CA PHE A 493 -11.52 -24.96 0.99
C PHE A 493 -10.35 -24.82 1.96
N ILE A 494 -10.23 -25.82 2.84
CA ILE A 494 -9.08 -26.02 3.73
C ILE A 494 -8.26 -27.21 3.23
N LEU A 495 -6.95 -27.06 3.15
CA LEU A 495 -5.98 -28.11 2.87
C LEU A 495 -5.37 -28.62 4.19
N THR A 496 -5.26 -29.93 4.34
CA THR A 496 -4.72 -30.58 5.55
C THR A 496 -4.18 -31.98 5.22
N ALA A 497 -3.71 -32.71 6.23
CA ALA A 497 -3.29 -34.10 6.11
C ALA A 497 -4.50 -35.06 6.11
N ALA A 498 -4.38 -36.19 5.42
CA ALA A 498 -5.45 -37.19 5.35
C ALA A 498 -5.57 -38.03 6.62
N HIS A 499 -4.46 -38.28 7.32
CA HIS A 499 -4.43 -39.07 8.56
C HIS A 499 -5.18 -38.41 9.73
N CYS A 500 -5.49 -37.11 9.60
CA CYS A 500 -6.37 -36.40 10.53
C CYS A 500 -7.80 -36.93 10.53
N PHE A 501 -8.19 -37.72 9.52
CA PHE A 501 -9.53 -38.28 9.39
C PHE A 501 -9.54 -39.81 9.44
N LYS A 502 -10.58 -40.34 10.04
CA LYS A 502 -10.93 -41.75 10.06
C LYS A 502 -12.05 -42.01 9.04
N LEU A 503 -11.64 -42.53 7.87
CA LEU A 503 -12.49 -42.83 6.69
C LEU A 503 -13.83 -43.58 6.94
N LEU A 504 -14.02 -44.23 8.09
CA LEU A 504 -15.21 -45.00 8.42
C LEU A 504 -15.97 -44.50 9.67
N GLU A 505 -15.41 -43.54 10.40
CA GLU A 505 -15.96 -43.03 11.66
C GLU A 505 -16.39 -41.56 11.54
N ASP A 506 -15.66 -40.76 10.76
CA ASP A 506 -15.89 -39.31 10.71
C ASP A 506 -17.01 -38.94 9.75
N VAL A 507 -17.91 -38.07 10.22
CA VAL A 507 -19.02 -37.50 9.45
C VAL A 507 -18.76 -36.00 9.25
N PRO A 508 -18.91 -35.44 8.04
CA PRO A 508 -18.59 -34.03 7.77
C PRO A 508 -19.20 -33.04 8.78
N ASP A 509 -20.48 -33.20 9.13
CA ASP A 509 -21.22 -32.30 10.04
C ASP A 509 -20.68 -32.27 11.50
N GLN A 510 -19.82 -33.22 11.87
CA GLN A 510 -19.17 -33.30 13.18
C GLN A 510 -17.79 -32.62 13.18
N ILE A 511 -17.24 -32.31 12.01
CA ILE A 511 -15.95 -31.66 11.88
C ILE A 511 -16.16 -30.15 11.96
N SER A 512 -15.59 -29.54 13.00
CA SER A 512 -15.65 -28.10 13.22
C SER A 512 -14.28 -27.47 13.38
N PHE A 513 -14.19 -26.18 13.05
CA PHE A 513 -12.93 -25.46 13.00
C PHE A 513 -13.00 -24.23 13.91
N HIS A 514 -11.92 -24.00 14.64
CA HIS A 514 -11.75 -22.80 15.45
C HIS A 514 -11.14 -21.68 14.61
N ILE A 515 -11.87 -20.57 14.56
CA ILE A 515 -11.39 -19.29 14.07
C ILE A 515 -11.68 -18.27 15.17
N PRO A 516 -10.64 -17.65 15.77
CA PRO A 516 -10.79 -16.59 16.76
C PRO A 516 -11.76 -15.52 16.30
N ASN A 517 -12.59 -15.04 17.23
CA ASN A 517 -13.55 -13.95 17.00
C ASN A 517 -14.63 -14.22 15.94
N THR A 518 -14.81 -15.48 15.50
CA THR A 518 -15.92 -15.88 14.61
C THR A 518 -16.62 -17.14 15.12
N GLN A 519 -17.78 -17.47 14.55
CA GLN A 519 -18.45 -18.72 14.88
C GLN A 519 -17.68 -19.91 14.29
N PRO A 520 -17.63 -21.06 15.00
CA PRO A 520 -17.00 -22.26 14.47
C PRO A 520 -17.57 -22.63 13.10
N LEU A 521 -16.68 -22.84 12.13
CA LEU A 521 -17.07 -23.28 10.80
C LEU A 521 -17.31 -24.79 10.80
N LYS A 522 -18.15 -25.26 9.89
CA LYS A 522 -18.46 -26.67 9.68
C LYS A 522 -18.02 -27.14 8.30
N ALA A 523 -17.60 -28.40 8.22
CA ALA A 523 -17.35 -29.05 6.95
C ALA A 523 -18.67 -29.48 6.30
N LYS A 524 -18.83 -29.12 5.02
CA LYS A 524 -19.87 -29.66 4.14
C LYS A 524 -19.49 -31.05 3.64
N ASP A 525 -18.21 -31.23 3.35
CA ASP A 525 -17.65 -32.45 2.78
C ASP A 525 -16.13 -32.48 3.01
N PHE A 526 -15.52 -33.65 2.92
CA PHE A 526 -14.07 -33.78 2.85
C PHE A 526 -13.66 -34.81 1.80
N LYS A 527 -12.47 -34.61 1.23
CA LYS A 527 -11.92 -35.38 0.13
C LYS A 527 -10.51 -35.78 0.49
N ILE A 528 -10.28 -37.07 0.59
CA ILE A 528 -8.96 -37.65 0.80
C ILE A 528 -8.38 -38.04 -0.56
N HIS A 529 -7.08 -37.88 -0.72
CA HIS A 529 -6.40 -38.30 -1.93
C HIS A 529 -6.65 -39.80 -2.21
N PRO A 530 -7.08 -40.19 -3.43
CA PRO A 530 -7.53 -41.56 -3.71
C PRO A 530 -6.43 -42.62 -3.59
N GLN A 531 -5.16 -42.21 -3.65
CA GLN A 531 -4.01 -43.09 -3.48
C GLN A 531 -3.56 -43.25 -2.02
N TYR A 532 -4.12 -42.46 -1.09
CA TYR A 532 -3.78 -42.56 0.33
C TYR A 532 -4.26 -43.90 0.91
N LYS A 533 -3.30 -44.72 1.35
CA LYS A 533 -3.55 -46.06 1.88
C LYS A 533 -2.69 -46.29 3.14
N PRO A 534 -3.15 -45.86 4.33
CA PRO A 534 -2.34 -45.91 5.56
C PRO A 534 -1.90 -47.32 5.95
N ARG A 535 -2.63 -48.35 5.51
CA ARG A 535 -2.32 -49.78 5.73
C ARG A 535 -1.91 -50.52 4.46
N GLY A 536 -1.57 -49.80 3.38
CA GLY A 536 -1.27 -50.38 2.08
C GLY A 536 0.00 -51.23 2.04
N LYS A 537 0.88 -51.08 3.05
CA LYS A 537 2.21 -51.72 3.11
C LYS A 537 2.42 -52.64 4.32
N VAL A 538 1.34 -53.07 4.96
CA VAL A 538 1.39 -53.97 6.12
C VAL A 538 2.06 -55.31 5.77
N SER A 539 1.87 -55.81 4.54
CA SER A 539 2.53 -57.02 4.04
C SER A 539 4.05 -56.90 3.96
N GLU A 540 4.60 -55.70 3.74
CA GLU A 540 6.04 -55.43 3.77
C GLU A 540 6.56 -55.10 5.20
N GLY A 541 5.70 -55.24 6.22
CA GLY A 541 6.02 -54.98 7.62
C GLY A 541 6.07 -53.49 7.96
N ILE A 542 5.27 -52.66 7.27
CA ILE A 542 5.08 -51.23 7.53
C ILE A 542 3.68 -51.04 8.10
N SER A 543 3.59 -50.63 9.37
CA SER A 543 2.31 -50.47 10.07
C SER A 543 1.52 -49.24 9.61
N GLU A 544 2.23 -48.16 9.27
CA GLU A 544 1.66 -46.88 8.86
C GLU A 544 2.39 -46.37 7.62
N TYR A 545 1.62 -45.99 6.60
CA TYR A 545 2.14 -45.58 5.30
C TYR A 545 1.51 -44.27 4.85
N TYR A 546 2.30 -43.19 4.91
CA TYR A 546 1.83 -41.80 4.75
C TYR A 546 1.91 -41.28 3.30
N GLU A 547 1.99 -42.16 2.31
CA GLU A 547 2.05 -41.77 0.90
C GLU A 547 0.75 -41.10 0.44
N TYR A 548 0.84 -39.90 -0.14
CA TYR A 548 -0.30 -39.03 -0.48
C TYR A 548 -1.20 -38.66 0.72
N ASP A 549 -0.60 -38.44 1.89
CA ASP A 549 -1.30 -38.01 3.10
C ASP A 549 -1.81 -36.56 3.01
N VAL A 550 -2.78 -36.32 2.13
CA VAL A 550 -3.36 -35.02 1.85
C VAL A 550 -4.87 -35.11 1.68
N ALA A 551 -5.58 -34.13 2.23
CA ALA A 551 -7.02 -34.01 2.17
C ALA A 551 -7.48 -32.56 2.00
N LEU A 552 -8.64 -32.40 1.38
CA LEU A 552 -9.35 -31.13 1.21
C LEU A 552 -10.68 -31.17 1.95
N ILE A 553 -11.01 -30.08 2.62
CA ILE A 553 -12.31 -29.91 3.30
C ILE A 553 -13.06 -28.81 2.57
N GLU A 554 -14.28 -29.11 2.15
CA GLU A 554 -15.23 -28.13 1.61
C GLU A 554 -16.04 -27.54 2.76
N LEU A 555 -16.05 -26.23 2.88
CA LEU A 555 -16.78 -25.50 3.92
C LEU A 555 -18.27 -25.38 3.57
N GLU A 556 -19.14 -25.39 4.59
CA GLU A 556 -20.58 -25.16 4.41
C GLU A 556 -20.90 -23.74 3.93
N LYS A 557 -20.14 -22.76 4.44
CA LYS A 557 -20.24 -21.35 4.07
C LYS A 557 -18.87 -20.82 3.66
N GLU A 558 -18.83 -20.06 2.57
CA GLU A 558 -17.62 -19.34 2.18
C GLU A 558 -17.22 -18.32 3.24
N ILE A 559 -15.91 -18.24 3.46
CA ILE A 559 -15.31 -17.29 4.38
C ILE A 559 -15.15 -15.95 3.67
N GLU A 560 -15.63 -14.89 4.30
CA GLU A 560 -15.26 -13.52 3.93
C GLU A 560 -13.87 -13.25 4.49
N ALA A 561 -12.88 -13.08 3.61
CA ALA A 561 -11.50 -12.93 4.05
C ALA A 561 -11.23 -11.52 4.63
N ASP A 562 -10.42 -11.46 5.68
CA ASP A 562 -10.02 -10.22 6.36
C ASP A 562 -8.54 -10.27 6.75
N ALA A 563 -8.02 -9.27 7.47
CA ALA A 563 -6.59 -9.20 7.81
C ALA A 563 -6.08 -10.38 8.66
N SER A 564 -6.98 -11.03 9.39
CA SER A 564 -6.72 -12.16 10.30
C SER A 564 -7.08 -13.52 9.70
N LEU A 565 -7.71 -13.55 8.51
CA LEU A 565 -8.19 -14.78 7.90
C LEU A 565 -8.15 -14.70 6.37
N ARG A 566 -7.17 -15.35 5.73
CA ARG A 566 -6.99 -15.34 4.26
C ARG A 566 -6.40 -16.63 3.72
N PRO A 567 -6.64 -16.94 2.43
CA PRO A 567 -5.99 -18.07 1.78
C PRO A 567 -4.47 -17.93 1.69
N ILE A 568 -3.72 -19.03 1.78
CA ILE A 568 -2.30 -19.10 1.39
C ILE A 568 -2.15 -19.49 -0.08
N CYS A 569 -1.08 -19.04 -0.74
CA CYS A 569 -0.80 -19.40 -2.14
C CYS A 569 -0.36 -20.85 -2.26
N ILE A 570 -0.90 -21.60 -3.22
CA ILE A 570 -0.50 -23.00 -3.51
C ILE A 570 0.17 -23.13 -4.89
N PRO A 571 1.04 -24.12 -5.11
CA PRO A 571 1.84 -24.19 -6.32
C PRO A 571 1.03 -24.40 -7.60
N CYS A 572 1.62 -24.01 -8.72
CA CYS A 572 1.11 -24.24 -10.07
C CYS A 572 -0.28 -23.67 -10.36
N THR A 573 -0.60 -22.54 -9.72
CA THR A 573 -1.81 -21.75 -9.93
C THR A 573 -1.46 -20.35 -10.44
N LYS A 574 -2.33 -19.75 -11.24
CA LYS A 574 -2.13 -18.40 -11.80
C LYS A 574 -2.10 -17.33 -10.71
N GLU A 575 -2.87 -17.54 -9.64
CA GLU A 575 -2.90 -16.71 -8.44
C GLU A 575 -1.51 -16.67 -7.78
N THR A 576 -0.83 -17.82 -7.72
CA THR A 576 0.57 -17.91 -7.27
C THR A 576 1.54 -17.29 -8.27
N SER A 577 1.26 -17.32 -9.59
CA SER A 577 2.09 -16.59 -10.57
C SER A 577 2.05 -15.09 -10.32
N GLY A 578 0.86 -14.53 -10.06
CA GLY A 578 0.69 -13.13 -9.67
C GLY A 578 1.43 -12.80 -8.38
N ALA A 579 1.38 -13.70 -7.40
CA ALA A 579 2.11 -13.60 -6.13
C ALA A 579 3.64 -13.62 -6.29
N LEU A 580 4.16 -14.49 -7.17
CA LEU A 580 5.58 -14.58 -7.52
C LEU A 580 6.03 -13.53 -8.55
N ARG A 581 5.10 -12.69 -9.05
CA ARG A 581 5.35 -11.71 -10.12
C ARG A 581 5.88 -12.34 -11.41
N LEU A 582 5.49 -13.59 -11.67
CA LEU A 582 5.76 -14.32 -12.90
C LEU A 582 4.66 -14.00 -13.91
N THR A 583 5.05 -13.71 -15.15
CA THR A 583 4.16 -13.14 -16.17
C THR A 583 4.51 -13.67 -17.57
N GLY A 584 3.54 -13.71 -18.47
CA GLY A 584 3.69 -14.16 -19.86
C GLY A 584 3.00 -15.50 -20.12
N SER A 585 2.73 -15.80 -21.39
CA SER A 585 2.06 -17.04 -21.84
C SER A 585 2.84 -18.32 -21.50
N ASP A 586 4.12 -18.18 -21.17
CA ASP A 586 5.05 -19.30 -20.98
C ASP A 586 5.29 -19.61 -19.48
N VAL A 587 4.49 -19.06 -18.55
CA VAL A 587 4.59 -19.39 -17.12
C VAL A 587 4.02 -20.79 -16.90
N THR A 588 4.89 -21.73 -16.54
CA THR A 588 4.54 -23.13 -16.29
C THR A 588 4.69 -23.49 -14.82
N CYS A 589 4.11 -24.62 -14.44
CA CYS A 589 4.32 -25.22 -13.11
C CYS A 589 5.81 -25.45 -12.80
N ALA A 590 6.60 -25.85 -13.81
CA ALA A 590 8.05 -26.01 -13.65
C ALA A 590 8.76 -24.71 -13.22
N LYS A 591 8.40 -23.57 -13.85
CA LYS A 591 8.95 -22.24 -13.49
C LYS A 591 8.60 -21.83 -12.06
N HIS A 592 7.42 -22.18 -11.55
CA HIS A 592 7.10 -21.95 -10.13
C HIS A 592 8.10 -22.68 -9.23
N SER A 593 8.40 -23.94 -9.54
CA SER A 593 9.33 -24.73 -8.74
C SER A 593 10.77 -24.17 -8.73
N GLU A 594 11.16 -23.43 -9.78
CA GLU A 594 12.48 -22.78 -9.89
C GLU A 594 12.53 -21.44 -9.14
N ASN A 595 11.41 -20.71 -9.07
CA ASN A 595 11.34 -19.34 -8.55
C ASN A 595 10.82 -19.25 -7.11
N VAL A 596 10.20 -20.32 -6.56
CA VAL A 596 9.92 -20.36 -5.12
C VAL A 596 11.26 -20.39 -4.38
N PRO A 597 11.54 -19.42 -3.47
CA PRO A 597 12.83 -19.30 -2.81
C PRO A 597 13.32 -20.63 -2.24
N CYS A 598 14.62 -20.91 -2.39
CA CYS A 598 15.20 -22.20 -2.04
C CYS A 598 15.17 -22.54 -0.54
N SER A 599 14.57 -21.69 0.30
CA SER A 599 14.44 -21.91 1.74
C SER A 599 13.59 -23.13 2.12
N PHE A 600 13.04 -23.91 1.17
CA PHE A 600 12.56 -25.27 1.44
C PHE A 600 13.16 -26.33 0.52
N LYS A 601 13.38 -26.03 -0.77
CA LYS A 601 14.05 -26.95 -1.72
C LYS A 601 15.50 -27.27 -1.35
N CYS A 602 16.13 -26.40 -0.54
CA CYS A 602 17.50 -26.54 -0.06
C CYS A 602 17.59 -26.93 1.44
N ILE A 603 16.48 -27.12 2.17
CA ILE A 603 16.54 -27.59 3.56
C ILE A 603 16.71 -29.11 3.52
N THR A 604 17.90 -29.55 3.89
CA THR A 604 18.36 -30.94 3.96
C THR A 604 18.30 -31.70 2.63
N LYS A 605 19.48 -32.14 2.15
CA LYS A 605 19.51 -33.12 1.05
C LYS A 605 18.68 -34.33 1.44
N MET A 606 17.75 -34.77 0.61
CA MET A 606 16.92 -35.97 0.85
C MET A 606 17.76 -37.18 1.28
N ASP A 607 19.00 -37.28 0.79
CA ASP A 607 20.00 -38.28 1.21
C ASP A 607 20.31 -38.29 2.73
N HIS A 608 20.33 -37.13 3.39
CA HIS A 608 20.55 -37.03 4.84
C HIS A 608 19.31 -37.47 5.61
N CYS A 609 18.12 -37.02 5.21
CA CYS A 609 16.85 -37.46 5.78
C CYS A 609 16.68 -38.98 5.68
N PHE A 610 17.03 -39.53 4.52
CA PHE A 610 17.01 -40.97 4.29
C PHE A 610 17.93 -41.73 5.26
N LYS A 611 19.17 -41.25 5.46
CA LYS A 611 20.13 -41.86 6.39
C LYS A 611 19.63 -41.81 7.83
N ASP A 612 19.09 -40.68 8.25
CA ASP A 612 18.60 -40.50 9.62
C ASP A 612 17.35 -41.34 9.89
N ALA A 613 16.40 -41.39 8.95
CA ALA A 613 15.22 -42.25 9.06
C ALA A 613 15.59 -43.74 9.09
N LYS A 614 16.53 -44.17 8.24
CA LYS A 614 17.03 -45.54 8.25
C LYS A 614 17.59 -45.92 9.62
N LYS A 615 18.40 -45.03 10.21
CA LYS A 615 19.03 -45.22 11.52
C LYS A 615 18.00 -45.20 12.65
N ALA A 616 17.08 -44.24 12.64
CA ALA A 616 16.08 -44.04 13.68
C ALA A 616 15.04 -45.18 13.72
N LEU A 617 14.56 -45.60 12.55
CA LEU A 617 13.56 -46.68 12.42
C LEU A 617 14.19 -48.08 12.42
N ASN A 618 15.51 -48.18 12.34
CA ASN A 618 16.27 -49.43 12.27
C ASN A 618 15.78 -50.35 11.13
N ILE A 619 15.72 -49.80 9.91
CA ILE A 619 15.19 -50.48 8.71
C ILE A 619 16.25 -50.66 7.61
N SER A 620 15.98 -51.54 6.65
CA SER A 620 16.83 -51.72 5.46
C SER A 620 16.71 -50.54 4.49
N ASP A 621 17.68 -50.38 3.59
CA ASP A 621 17.62 -49.37 2.53
C ASP A 621 16.38 -49.54 1.64
N GLU A 622 15.98 -50.78 1.36
CA GLU A 622 14.78 -51.08 0.57
C GLU A 622 13.51 -50.60 1.29
N LYS A 623 13.40 -50.82 2.60
CA LYS A 623 12.27 -50.35 3.40
C LYS A 623 12.25 -48.82 3.54
N ALA A 624 13.41 -48.21 3.72
CA ALA A 624 13.51 -46.75 3.78
C ALA A 624 13.08 -46.11 2.45
N LYS A 625 13.44 -46.69 1.30
CA LYS A 625 13.00 -46.22 -0.04
C LYS A 625 11.50 -46.44 -0.29
N LEU A 626 10.91 -47.42 0.37
CA LEU A 626 9.46 -47.64 0.32
C LEU A 626 8.69 -46.60 1.14
N LEU A 627 9.27 -46.10 2.24
CA LEU A 627 8.65 -45.14 3.15
C LEU A 627 8.85 -43.68 2.72
N ILE A 628 10.05 -43.36 2.23
CA ILE A 628 10.45 -42.00 1.84
C ILE A 628 10.57 -41.98 0.32
N THR A 629 9.51 -41.53 -0.31
CA THR A 629 9.41 -41.37 -1.77
C THR A 629 9.69 -39.93 -2.17
N ASP A 630 9.76 -39.68 -3.48
CA ASP A 630 9.90 -38.33 -4.04
C ASP A 630 8.63 -37.46 -3.85
N ASN A 631 7.60 -37.99 -3.17
CA ASN A 631 6.41 -37.25 -2.78
C ASN A 631 6.58 -36.49 -1.45
N PHE A 632 7.70 -36.69 -0.76
CA PHE A 632 7.99 -35.99 0.48
C PHE A 632 9.01 -34.86 0.29
N LEU A 633 8.78 -33.77 1.00
CA LEU A 633 9.81 -32.83 1.41
C LEU A 633 10.30 -33.22 2.80
N CYS A 634 11.51 -32.80 3.17
CA CYS A 634 12.08 -33.11 4.47
C CYS A 634 12.70 -31.89 5.15
N THR A 635 12.50 -31.74 6.46
CA THR A 635 13.11 -30.71 7.31
C THR A 635 13.57 -31.27 8.64
N GLY A 636 14.04 -30.41 9.55
CA GLY A 636 14.53 -30.81 10.86
C GLY A 636 15.98 -31.27 10.80
N GLY A 637 16.65 -31.40 11.94
CA GLY A 637 18.01 -31.93 12.05
C GLY A 637 19.09 -30.86 12.04
N GLU A 638 20.36 -31.27 12.07
CA GLU A 638 21.50 -30.34 12.11
C GLU A 638 22.19 -30.24 10.74
N GLU A 639 22.26 -29.03 10.18
CA GLU A 639 23.08 -28.72 9.00
C GLU A 639 23.82 -27.38 9.21
N GLN A 640 25.11 -27.34 8.86
CA GLN A 640 25.94 -26.12 8.90
C GLN A 640 25.96 -25.38 10.27
N ASN A 641 25.95 -26.13 11.38
CA ASN A 641 25.88 -25.61 12.76
C ASN A 641 24.56 -24.89 13.10
N HIS A 642 23.50 -25.11 12.31
CA HIS A 642 22.14 -24.75 12.65
C HIS A 642 21.35 -26.02 12.93
N VAL A 643 20.56 -26.00 14.00
CA VAL A 643 19.64 -27.09 14.35
C VAL A 643 18.25 -26.55 14.08
N ASP A 644 17.55 -27.18 13.14
CA ASP A 644 16.18 -26.81 12.79
C ASP A 644 15.21 -27.20 13.92
N GLU A 645 14.17 -26.39 14.11
CA GLU A 645 13.02 -26.76 14.95
C GLU A 645 12.22 -27.91 14.29
N VAL A 646 11.50 -28.67 15.13
CA VAL A 646 10.78 -29.89 14.73
C VAL A 646 9.31 -29.73 15.08
N SER A 647 8.44 -30.17 14.18
CA SER A 647 6.99 -30.15 14.34
C SER A 647 6.53 -30.99 15.52
N CYS A 648 5.52 -30.47 16.23
CA CYS A 648 4.81 -31.21 17.26
C CYS A 648 3.70 -32.06 16.63
N LYS A 649 3.22 -33.07 17.37
CA LYS A 649 1.99 -33.80 16.99
C LYS A 649 0.79 -32.89 16.74
N GLY A 650 0.74 -31.71 17.36
CA GLY A 650 -0.32 -30.73 17.15
C GLY A 650 -0.23 -29.96 15.83
N ASP A 651 0.91 -30.03 15.13
CA ASP A 651 1.16 -29.27 13.90
C ASP A 651 0.82 -30.07 12.63
N SER A 652 0.48 -31.35 12.78
CA SER A 652 0.09 -32.25 11.69
C SER A 652 -1.03 -31.65 10.83
N GLY A 653 -0.88 -31.75 9.51
CA GLY A 653 -1.79 -31.14 8.54
C GLY A 653 -1.58 -29.64 8.32
N GLY A 654 -0.71 -28.99 9.11
CA GLY A 654 -0.34 -27.60 8.92
C GLY A 654 0.36 -27.33 7.58
N ALA A 655 0.43 -26.05 7.22
CA ALA A 655 1.12 -25.62 6.02
C ALA A 655 2.63 -25.57 6.23
N THR A 656 3.35 -26.23 5.33
CA THR A 656 4.79 -26.05 5.13
C THR A 656 4.96 -24.99 4.05
N PHE A 657 5.50 -23.81 4.36
CA PHE A 657 5.49 -22.67 3.45
C PHE A 657 6.79 -21.88 3.40
N VAL A 658 7.01 -21.21 2.27
CA VAL A 658 8.10 -20.25 2.03
C VAL A 658 7.53 -18.84 2.13
N GLN A 659 8.25 -17.92 2.79
CA GLN A 659 7.89 -16.50 2.85
C GLN A 659 8.85 -15.66 1.99
N ASP A 660 8.30 -14.76 1.18
CA ASP A 660 9.01 -13.67 0.51
C ASP A 660 8.40 -12.33 0.94
N GLN A 661 9.03 -11.70 1.95
CA GLN A 661 8.75 -10.38 2.57
C GLN A 661 7.30 -10.04 2.94
N VAL A 662 6.39 -10.16 1.99
CA VAL A 662 4.98 -9.78 2.01
C VAL A 662 4.03 -10.90 1.53
N ARG A 663 4.56 -11.98 0.92
CA ARG A 663 3.80 -13.15 0.45
C ARG A 663 4.32 -14.45 1.07
N ALA A 664 3.41 -15.40 1.26
CA ALA A 664 3.67 -16.75 1.71
C ALA A 664 3.12 -17.77 0.71
N PHE A 665 3.89 -18.83 0.49
CA PHE A 665 3.65 -19.85 -0.51
C PHE A 665 3.73 -21.21 0.17
N GLN A 666 2.59 -21.90 0.27
CA GLN A 666 2.58 -23.27 0.76
C GLN A 666 3.23 -24.18 -0.27
N VAL A 667 4.25 -24.93 0.16
CA VAL A 667 4.97 -25.91 -0.65
C VAL A 667 4.72 -27.34 -0.18
N GLY A 668 4.26 -27.51 1.06
CA GLY A 668 3.96 -28.82 1.61
C GLY A 668 2.86 -28.83 2.65
N VAL A 669 2.49 -30.05 3.06
CA VAL A 669 1.58 -30.33 4.19
C VAL A 669 2.33 -31.18 5.20
N VAL A 670 2.39 -30.73 6.45
CA VAL A 670 3.04 -31.47 7.55
C VAL A 670 2.36 -32.83 7.70
N SER A 671 3.12 -33.92 7.54
CA SER A 671 2.57 -35.28 7.55
C SER A 671 3.01 -36.06 8.78
N TRP A 672 4.31 -36.37 8.91
CA TRP A 672 4.83 -37.18 10.00
C TRP A 672 6.28 -36.85 10.33
N GLY A 673 6.72 -37.16 11.55
CA GLY A 673 8.09 -36.94 12.03
C GLY A 673 8.71 -38.18 12.66
N LEU A 674 10.05 -38.23 12.71
CA LEU A 674 10.80 -39.36 13.31
C LEU A 674 10.75 -39.37 14.84
N LYS A 675 10.60 -38.20 15.47
CA LYS A 675 10.64 -38.04 16.93
C LYS A 675 9.58 -37.05 17.38
N ASP A 676 8.90 -37.38 18.47
CA ASP A 676 7.96 -36.47 19.15
C ASP A 676 8.70 -35.79 20.30
N LEU A 677 9.21 -34.58 20.05
CA LEU A 677 10.03 -33.83 21.02
C LEU A 677 9.20 -32.87 21.90
N CYS A 678 7.91 -32.75 21.63
CA CYS A 678 7.03 -31.78 22.31
C CYS A 678 6.41 -32.30 23.62
N THR A 679 6.72 -33.54 24.02
CA THR A 679 6.21 -34.17 25.25
C THR A 679 7.14 -34.03 26.47
N GLY A 680 8.19 -33.21 26.38
CA GLY A 680 9.01 -32.79 27.52
C GLY A 680 10.29 -33.60 27.74
N SER A 681 11.32 -33.33 26.93
CA SER A 681 12.75 -33.44 27.34
C SER A 681 13.64 -32.75 26.30
N ASP A 682 14.21 -31.59 26.64
CA ASP A 682 15.19 -30.87 25.81
C ASP A 682 16.54 -31.60 25.79
N ASN A 683 16.63 -32.70 25.06
CA ASN A 683 17.91 -33.32 24.73
C ASN A 683 18.42 -32.74 23.40
N TYR A 684 19.36 -31.80 23.47
CA TYR A 684 20.01 -31.17 22.32
C TYR A 684 20.57 -32.19 21.29
N GLY A 685 21.01 -33.36 21.74
CA GLY A 685 21.49 -34.45 20.86
C GLY A 685 20.38 -35.18 20.09
N GLU A 686 19.12 -35.05 20.51
CA GLU A 686 17.97 -35.67 19.85
C GLU A 686 17.40 -34.81 18.72
N LEU A 687 17.45 -33.47 18.83
CA LEU A 687 17.03 -32.55 17.76
C LEU A 687 17.88 -32.70 16.48
N ALA A 688 19.19 -32.89 16.62
CA ALA A 688 20.11 -32.99 15.46
C ALA A 688 19.79 -34.14 14.49
N THR A 689 19.02 -35.15 14.94
CA THR A 689 18.60 -36.32 14.13
C THR A 689 17.09 -36.45 14.01
N ALA A 690 16.34 -35.45 14.51
CA ALA A 690 14.90 -35.39 14.32
C ALA A 690 14.63 -34.84 12.92
N ARG A 691 13.82 -35.56 12.13
CA ARG A 691 13.43 -35.14 10.79
C ARG A 691 11.92 -35.19 10.68
N ASP A 692 11.38 -34.23 9.94
CA ASP A 692 9.96 -34.15 9.59
C ASP A 692 9.77 -34.27 8.10
N PHE A 693 8.70 -34.97 7.72
CA PHE A 693 8.32 -35.25 6.36
C PHE A 693 7.00 -34.57 6.04
N HIS A 694 6.97 -33.91 4.88
CA HIS A 694 5.85 -33.10 4.41
C HIS A 694 5.43 -33.57 3.02
N ILE A 695 4.14 -33.62 2.71
CA ILE A 695 3.69 -33.95 1.35
C ILE A 695 4.03 -32.81 0.39
N ASP A 696 4.77 -33.09 -0.68
CA ASP A 696 5.16 -32.11 -1.69
C ASP A 696 3.96 -31.72 -2.54
N LEU A 697 3.57 -30.44 -2.47
CA LEU A 697 2.48 -29.91 -3.28
C LEU A 697 2.85 -29.77 -4.75
N PHE A 698 4.12 -29.83 -5.16
CA PHE A 698 4.52 -29.88 -6.57
C PHE A 698 4.40 -31.28 -7.17
N ASN A 699 4.18 -32.32 -6.36
CA ASN A 699 4.04 -33.68 -6.85
C ASN A 699 2.87 -33.78 -7.86
N PRO A 700 3.07 -34.42 -9.04
CA PRO A 700 2.02 -34.52 -10.06
C PRO A 700 0.72 -35.17 -9.56
N GLY A 701 0.81 -36.24 -8.75
CA GLY A 701 -0.39 -36.91 -8.23
C GLY A 701 -1.19 -35.99 -7.31
N VAL A 702 -0.49 -35.27 -6.43
CA VAL A 702 -1.10 -34.27 -5.54
C VAL A 702 -1.70 -33.11 -6.34
N GLN A 703 -0.99 -32.59 -7.34
CA GLN A 703 -1.48 -31.53 -8.22
C GLN A 703 -2.74 -31.92 -9.00
N ASP A 704 -2.80 -33.15 -9.52
CA ASP A 704 -4.00 -33.64 -10.21
C ASP A 704 -5.21 -33.71 -9.26
N PHE A 705 -4.99 -34.14 -8.02
CA PHE A 705 -6.00 -34.14 -6.97
C PHE A 705 -6.45 -32.72 -6.61
N LEU A 706 -5.53 -31.78 -6.37
CA LEU A 706 -5.87 -30.39 -6.04
C LEU A 706 -6.64 -29.74 -7.20
N LYS A 707 -6.20 -29.93 -8.45
CA LYS A 707 -6.85 -29.38 -9.64
C LYS A 707 -8.27 -29.89 -9.81
N LEU A 708 -8.54 -31.15 -9.48
CA LEU A 708 -9.87 -31.76 -9.58
C LEU A 708 -10.93 -31.03 -8.73
N TYR A 709 -10.55 -30.55 -7.54
CA TYR A 709 -11.47 -29.93 -6.59
C TYR A 709 -11.37 -28.40 -6.60
N LEU A 710 -10.14 -27.88 -6.52
CA LEU A 710 -9.88 -26.44 -6.45
C LEU A 710 -9.97 -25.75 -7.80
N GLY A 711 -9.82 -26.48 -8.92
CA GLY A 711 -10.00 -25.92 -10.27
C GLY A 711 -11.44 -26.02 -10.81
N ASN A 712 -12.39 -26.49 -10.00
CA ASN A 712 -13.75 -26.75 -10.44
C ASN A 712 -14.64 -25.51 -10.34
N GLU A 713 -15.04 -24.97 -11.49
CA GLU A 713 -15.88 -23.75 -11.58
C GLU A 713 -17.26 -23.87 -10.90
N THR A 714 -17.71 -25.08 -10.57
CA THR A 714 -19.00 -25.31 -9.89
C THR A 714 -18.88 -25.34 -8.36
N ARG A 715 -17.67 -25.24 -7.80
CA ARG A 715 -17.41 -25.36 -6.35
C ARG A 715 -16.71 -24.12 -5.80
N GLY A 716 -17.50 -23.12 -5.41
CA GLY A 716 -17.02 -21.92 -4.73
C GLY A 716 -16.16 -21.02 -5.62
N THR A 717 -15.01 -20.55 -5.11
CA THR A 717 -14.05 -19.72 -5.85
C THR A 717 -12.91 -20.59 -6.41
N PRO A 718 -12.93 -20.98 -7.70
CA PRO A 718 -11.93 -21.87 -8.29
C PRO A 718 -10.58 -21.18 -8.52
N LEU A 719 -9.50 -21.95 -8.41
CA LEU A 719 -8.14 -21.56 -8.77
C LEU A 719 -7.83 -21.95 -10.22
N THR A 720 -7.00 -21.13 -10.89
CA THR A 720 -6.61 -21.42 -12.27
C THR A 720 -5.28 -22.17 -12.30
N PHE A 721 -5.30 -23.48 -12.53
CA PHE A 721 -4.07 -24.28 -12.61
C PHE A 721 -3.32 -24.08 -13.93
N LEU A 722 -2.00 -23.91 -13.84
CA LEU A 722 -1.10 -23.76 -14.99
C LEU A 722 -0.93 -25.07 -15.76
N GLU A 723 -0.47 -24.95 -17.00
CA GLU A 723 0.07 -26.09 -17.74
C GLU A 723 1.38 -26.57 -17.10
N ARG A 724 1.60 -27.88 -17.15
CA ARG A 724 2.75 -28.54 -16.53
C ARG A 724 4.03 -28.23 -17.27
#